data_AF-A0A1N6GST9-F1
#
_entry.id   AF-A0A1N6GST9-F1
#
_cell.length_a   1.000
_cell.length_b   1.000
_cell.length_c   1.000
_cell.angle_alpha   90.00
_cell.angle_beta   90.00
_cell.angle_gamma   90.00
#
_symmetry.space_group_name_H-M   'P 1'
#
loop_
_entity.id
_entity.type
_entity.pdbx_description
1 polymer ?
#
loop_
_entity_poly.entity_id
_entity_poly.type
_entity_poly.pdbx_seq_one_letter_code
_entity_poly.pdbx_strand_id
1 'polypeptide(L)'
;MKIKITICTLILCFSLMNSQFRSAADPTVQTVSNDNGTSQISYNLYTIENGNINLPINLYYSGGRGIKVNEIASWVGLGWDLSIGNISRIVQGYPDDEYKGQDNKEGILFNSVLSTIEGTNFLSASKDHVNNILKKDYEPDIFFINLSHFKTLFFFDKERKIQCLNKDVLISYNQESGGRISSFTVINQDGTKYTFGAISSVTERTNFEKGKVEIEDENEITRTYYSNWHLTNITDIFGNAVNVDYSNESISSQISKLERKNIQKPGYLTANDYDYVASTDFTKNSKLISKITASNGLIINFNVSSRSDINGGKKLDKMDINNGNLQFAFLHDYFKPASSTNSDEYRLKLNRINLNNKFYLAFTYDAKLLPNRKSKEQDFWGFYNKNNAQSLLPKIYIDESSPKSKSFVNYGYENFNENLYIKLDGADRRSNMNSEACILKTVTNKWGGSQTYNYELNDFMYDGKKVTGNGLRVSSVEYNDNNSNIYKTFYNYSKNSISTGSVINMPVFSYVNPNMGVTYMDGGKVHIEYAWAKYRYGWGVTVTGIPYPIEEHLGSSNWSSYDKYFYTTQVFAFPLNNVAGDFTVNYSQITETSTMYDGKKEYTFLAPITNNTVSDNVYFRLVGGDPYLDNNNTDFGNFPFKPSTLSNGNNTFLVNTKIFDKESKIISESNKEYIDVVKSGQITTIKSEGLRANYPLYPVYSSNPFKDSAVKITKYNILENREKVANKITETERFQDKPYENIKSLEYNSRNYIIKESWNDSEGNNYEKRIKYSSDFSAAGTPVVGSQSEALKFMNDNNILSRPIESVVFRNNKVISGELNIYKRVGNSVFLSELKTLLIDNLDISYQFSINNGSSFTQDSRYMTVQYFDIYDSRGNLLQKHTNDGIYTTQLYGYNGKYIVATLENVQYNSIPVNIVNTIQNNSEHHTLSYQLTLLRQQFPNSKIRTTMYKDFIGKLNEVDEKGITNFFQYDIMNRLIRITDVDGKILKEMKYKFAFD
;
A
#
# COMPACT_ATOMS: atom_id res chain seq x y z
N MET A 1 25.84 18.65 31.43
CA MET A 1 26.41 18.76 30.06
C MET A 1 27.37 17.61 29.68
N LYS A 2 28.44 17.31 30.45
CA LYS A 2 29.39 16.21 30.11
C LYS A 2 28.75 14.81 30.04
N ILE A 3 27.82 14.47 30.93
CA ILE A 3 27.10 13.18 30.90
C ILE A 3 26.16 13.07 29.69
N LYS A 4 25.50 14.17 29.28
CA LYS A 4 24.69 14.23 28.05
C LYS A 4 25.55 14.19 26.79
N ILE A 5 26.75 14.77 26.78
CA ILE A 5 27.70 14.60 25.67
C ILE A 5 28.14 13.14 25.65
N THR A 6 28.50 12.52 26.77
CA THR A 6 28.85 11.09 26.81
C THR A 6 27.69 10.19 26.38
N ILE A 7 26.44 10.48 26.76
CA ILE A 7 25.24 9.74 26.35
C ILE A 7 24.89 10.01 24.88
N CYS A 8 24.92 11.24 24.38
CA CYS A 8 24.77 11.53 22.95
C CYS A 8 25.92 10.99 22.11
N THR A 9 27.14 10.89 22.66
CA THR A 9 28.29 10.26 22.01
C THR A 9 28.20 8.75 22.11
N LEU A 10 27.58 8.18 23.15
CA LEU A 10 27.25 6.75 23.25
C LEU A 10 26.06 6.38 22.37
N ILE A 11 25.08 7.26 22.16
CA ILE A 11 23.95 7.11 21.24
C ILE A 11 24.41 7.35 19.80
N LEU A 12 25.31 8.33 19.56
CA LEU A 12 26.00 8.45 18.28
C LEU A 12 26.88 7.23 18.07
N CYS A 13 27.63 6.73 19.05
CA CYS A 13 28.44 5.52 18.90
C CYS A 13 27.57 4.26 18.81
N PHE A 14 26.41 4.15 19.47
CA PHE A 14 25.49 3.02 19.30
C PHE A 14 24.76 3.10 17.97
N SER A 15 24.38 4.29 17.48
CA SER A 15 23.77 4.48 16.16
C SER A 15 24.78 4.41 15.01
N LEU A 16 26.04 4.81 15.26
CA LEU A 16 27.19 4.65 14.35
C LEU A 16 27.70 3.21 14.36
N MET A 17 27.71 2.50 15.50
CA MET A 17 27.99 1.06 15.54
C MET A 17 26.84 0.28 14.90
N ASN A 18 25.58 0.65 15.16
CA ASN A 18 24.42 0.08 14.46
C ASN A 18 24.39 0.39 12.95
N SER A 19 25.06 1.45 12.47
CA SER A 19 25.17 1.77 11.04
C SER A 19 26.44 1.22 10.37
N GLN A 20 27.51 0.96 11.13
CA GLN A 20 28.79 0.47 10.61
C GLN A 20 28.88 -1.06 10.48
N PHE A 21 28.07 -1.84 11.22
CA PHE A 21 28.04 -3.31 11.09
C PHE A 21 27.22 -3.84 9.90
N ARG A 22 26.62 -2.94 9.10
CA ARG A 22 25.62 -3.27 8.10
C ARG A 22 26.15 -3.44 6.67
N SER A 23 27.46 -3.61 6.46
CA SER A 23 28.06 -3.45 5.11
C SER A 23 28.32 -4.75 4.32
N ALA A 24 28.14 -5.96 4.89
CA ALA A 24 28.38 -7.21 4.14
C ALA A 24 27.13 -7.71 3.37
N ALA A 25 25.94 -7.31 3.82
CA ALA A 25 24.70 -7.38 3.05
C ALA A 25 24.08 -5.98 3.05
N ASP A 26 23.74 -5.45 1.87
CA ASP A 26 23.36 -4.04 1.63
C ASP A 26 22.65 -3.35 2.84
N PRO A 27 23.24 -2.29 3.45
CA PRO A 27 22.88 -1.76 4.77
C PRO A 27 21.46 -1.21 5.01
N THR A 28 20.60 -1.18 4.00
CA THR A 28 19.45 -0.26 3.97
C THR A 28 18.08 -0.94 3.88
N VAL A 29 18.00 -2.28 3.85
CA VAL A 29 16.73 -2.98 3.59
C VAL A 29 16.21 -3.61 4.87
N GLN A 30 15.06 -3.12 5.38
CA GLN A 30 14.27 -3.85 6.36
C GLN A 30 13.89 -5.20 5.73
N THR A 31 14.42 -6.31 6.23
CA THR A 31 14.27 -7.62 5.56
C THR A 31 12.95 -8.30 5.88
N VAL A 32 12.32 -7.95 7.00
CA VAL A 32 11.06 -8.52 7.48
C VAL A 32 10.16 -7.40 7.99
N SER A 33 8.88 -7.46 7.61
CA SER A 33 7.86 -6.55 8.08
C SER A 33 7.61 -6.78 9.57
N ASN A 34 7.64 -5.70 10.35
CA ASN A 34 7.56 -5.81 11.81
C ASN A 34 6.14 -6.09 12.32
N ASP A 35 5.12 -6.10 11.46
CA ASP A 35 3.69 -6.21 11.77
C ASP A 35 3.03 -7.52 11.30
N ASN A 36 3.47 -8.05 10.16
CA ASN A 36 2.87 -9.22 9.51
C ASN A 36 3.89 -10.32 9.18
N GLY A 37 5.17 -10.11 9.50
CA GLY A 37 6.23 -11.10 9.32
C GLY A 37 6.61 -11.41 7.88
N THR A 38 6.13 -10.63 6.91
CA THR A 38 6.42 -10.87 5.49
C THR A 38 7.82 -10.38 5.11
N SER A 39 8.46 -11.05 4.16
CA SER A 39 9.78 -10.65 3.67
C SER A 39 9.68 -9.34 2.87
N GLN A 40 10.45 -8.31 3.25
CA GLN A 40 10.46 -6.99 2.62
C GLN A 40 11.73 -6.81 1.77
N ILE A 41 11.85 -7.52 0.66
CA ILE A 41 13.05 -7.46 -0.17
C ILE A 41 12.86 -6.41 -1.25
N SER A 42 13.69 -5.37 -1.21
CA SER A 42 13.69 -4.27 -2.17
C SER A 42 15.12 -3.81 -2.44
N TYR A 43 15.50 -3.73 -3.71
CA TYR A 43 16.78 -3.22 -4.17
C TYR A 43 16.55 -2.02 -5.06
N ASN A 44 17.05 -0.86 -4.64
CA ASN A 44 17.09 0.32 -5.51
C ASN A 44 18.16 0.09 -6.60
N LEU A 45 17.71 -0.08 -7.84
CA LEU A 45 18.62 -0.26 -8.97
C LEU A 45 19.17 1.10 -9.44
N TYR A 46 18.34 2.13 -9.43
CA TYR A 46 18.71 3.47 -9.89
C TYR A 46 17.74 4.52 -9.39
N THR A 47 18.23 5.69 -8.95
CA THR A 47 17.39 6.84 -8.61
C THR A 47 17.47 7.91 -9.68
N ILE A 48 16.31 8.30 -10.23
CA ILE A 48 16.20 9.46 -11.10
C ILE A 48 16.15 10.71 -10.24
N GLU A 49 17.14 11.59 -10.40
CA GLU A 49 17.22 12.89 -9.74
C GLU A 49 17.11 14.00 -10.79
N ASN A 50 16.07 14.83 -10.67
CA ASN A 50 15.83 15.95 -11.59
C ASN A 50 15.12 17.11 -10.87
N GLY A 51 15.88 18.12 -10.44
CA GLY A 51 15.35 19.18 -9.59
C GLY A 51 14.87 18.64 -8.25
N ASN A 52 13.63 18.93 -7.87
CA ASN A 52 13.03 18.35 -6.67
C ASN A 52 12.46 16.93 -6.88
N ILE A 53 12.49 16.42 -8.11
CA ILE A 53 11.98 15.07 -8.40
C ILE A 53 13.04 14.04 -8.01
N ASN A 54 12.67 13.14 -7.10
CA ASN A 54 13.43 11.96 -6.73
C ASN A 54 12.57 10.71 -6.94
N LEU A 55 12.87 9.95 -8.01
CA LEU A 55 12.12 8.77 -8.39
C LEU A 55 13.04 7.52 -8.39
N PRO A 56 13.01 6.69 -7.33
CA PRO A 56 13.75 5.43 -7.30
C PRO A 56 13.09 4.37 -8.18
N ILE A 57 13.92 3.61 -8.91
CA ILE A 57 13.55 2.42 -9.67
C ILE A 57 13.94 1.21 -8.81
N ASN A 58 12.95 0.69 -8.09
CA ASN A 58 13.14 -0.42 -7.17
C ASN A 58 12.75 -1.75 -7.81
N LEU A 59 13.62 -2.74 -7.65
CA LEU A 59 13.29 -4.15 -7.80
C LEU A 59 12.80 -4.66 -6.45
N TYR A 60 11.55 -5.10 -6.36
CA TYR A 60 10.99 -5.63 -5.10
C TYR A 60 10.41 -7.03 -5.27
N TYR A 61 10.47 -7.82 -4.20
CA TYR A 61 9.90 -9.16 -4.14
C TYR A 61 8.64 -9.15 -3.27
N SER A 62 7.48 -9.41 -3.88
CA SER A 62 6.18 -9.55 -3.19
C SER A 62 5.84 -11.00 -2.84
N GLY A 63 6.58 -11.98 -3.39
CA GLY A 63 6.34 -13.41 -3.16
C GLY A 63 6.67 -13.91 -1.75
N GLY A 64 7.13 -13.04 -0.84
CA GLY A 64 7.47 -13.41 0.54
C GLY A 64 6.30 -13.94 1.39
N ARG A 65 5.07 -13.82 0.89
CA ARG A 65 3.84 -14.41 1.47
C ARG A 65 3.56 -15.83 0.96
N GLY A 66 4.38 -16.35 0.04
CA GLY A 66 4.10 -17.54 -0.77
C GLY A 66 3.69 -17.14 -2.19
N ILE A 67 3.82 -18.08 -3.12
CA ILE A 67 3.41 -17.91 -4.53
C ILE A 67 2.11 -18.67 -4.76
N LYS A 68 1.10 -18.01 -5.33
CA LYS A 68 -0.18 -18.67 -5.63
C LYS A 68 -0.06 -19.59 -6.84
N VAL A 69 -0.84 -20.68 -6.87
CA VAL A 69 -0.83 -21.66 -7.98
C VAL A 69 -1.13 -20.99 -9.33
N ASN A 70 -2.11 -20.09 -9.36
CA ASN A 70 -2.52 -19.36 -10.56
C ASN A 70 -1.76 -18.03 -10.79
N GLU A 71 -0.72 -17.74 -10.01
CA GLU A 71 0.04 -16.49 -10.12
C GLU A 71 0.79 -16.40 -11.46
N ILE A 72 0.68 -15.24 -12.11
CA ILE A 72 1.42 -14.93 -13.34
C ILE A 72 2.62 -14.08 -12.96
N ALA A 73 3.82 -14.58 -13.26
CA ALA A 73 5.06 -13.85 -13.05
C ALA A 73 5.08 -12.53 -13.84
N SER A 74 5.58 -11.46 -13.23
CA SER A 74 5.76 -10.17 -13.92
C SER A 74 6.77 -10.30 -15.07
N TRP A 75 6.94 -9.25 -15.85
CA TRP A 75 8.01 -9.14 -16.84
C TRP A 75 9.44 -9.24 -16.26
N VAL A 76 9.60 -9.20 -14.94
CA VAL A 76 10.90 -9.36 -14.25
C VAL A 76 11.07 -10.76 -13.67
N GLY A 77 10.00 -11.45 -13.31
CA GLY A 77 10.05 -12.81 -12.75
C GLY A 77 8.93 -13.10 -11.76
N LEU A 78 8.79 -14.37 -11.36
CA LEU A 78 7.80 -14.81 -10.38
C LEU A 78 8.06 -14.18 -9.00
N GLY A 79 7.04 -13.54 -8.44
CA GLY A 79 7.12 -12.79 -7.18
C GLY A 79 7.98 -11.53 -7.23
N TRP A 80 8.69 -11.24 -8.33
CA TRP A 80 9.46 -10.00 -8.52
C TRP A 80 8.64 -8.99 -9.31
N ASP A 81 8.85 -7.71 -9.04
CA ASP A 81 8.21 -6.65 -9.81
C ASP A 81 9.10 -5.40 -9.83
N LEU A 82 8.87 -4.56 -10.84
CA LEU A 82 9.55 -3.29 -11.08
C LEU A 82 8.50 -2.30 -11.55
N SER A 83 8.18 -1.35 -10.68
CA SER A 83 7.20 -0.30 -10.92
C SER A 83 7.74 1.02 -10.39
N ILE A 84 7.44 2.09 -11.12
CA ILE A 84 7.79 3.47 -10.74
C ILE A 84 6.58 4.26 -10.24
N GLY A 85 5.37 3.73 -10.43
CA GLY A 85 4.14 4.43 -10.07
C GLY A 85 2.92 4.00 -10.87
N ASN A 86 1.82 3.64 -10.20
CA ASN A 86 0.52 3.44 -10.84
C ASN A 86 -0.64 3.75 -9.90
N ILE A 87 -1.82 3.94 -10.47
CA ILE A 87 -3.11 3.81 -9.78
C ILE A 87 -3.76 2.53 -10.26
N SER A 88 -4.03 1.60 -9.36
CA SER A 88 -4.73 0.34 -9.65
C SER A 88 -6.13 0.36 -9.06
N ARG A 89 -7.11 -0.31 -9.68
CA ARG A 89 -8.46 -0.42 -9.13
C ARG A 89 -8.87 -1.85 -8.80
N ILE A 90 -9.73 -1.99 -7.79
CA ILE A 90 -10.54 -3.18 -7.53
C ILE A 90 -11.99 -2.80 -7.83
N VAL A 91 -12.58 -3.49 -8.81
CA VAL A 91 -13.94 -3.19 -9.28
C VAL A 91 -14.98 -3.79 -8.32
N GLN A 92 -15.83 -2.99 -7.68
CA GLN A 92 -16.90 -3.48 -6.80
C GLN A 92 -18.22 -3.53 -7.57
N GLY A 93 -18.62 -4.70 -8.07
CA GLY A 93 -19.82 -4.79 -8.91
C GLY A 93 -19.49 -4.47 -10.37
N TYR A 94 -19.80 -3.25 -10.82
CA TYR A 94 -19.54 -2.68 -12.14
C TYR A 94 -18.50 -1.56 -12.02
N PRO A 95 -17.68 -1.33 -13.05
CA PRO A 95 -16.74 -0.21 -13.00
C PRO A 95 -17.45 1.11 -12.75
N ASP A 96 -16.93 1.90 -11.81
CA ASP A 96 -17.50 3.21 -11.44
C ASP A 96 -17.71 4.12 -12.66
N ASP A 97 -16.83 3.97 -13.65
CA ASP A 97 -16.76 4.75 -14.87
C ASP A 97 -17.42 4.10 -16.10
N GLU A 98 -18.21 3.04 -15.90
CA GLU A 98 -18.95 2.37 -16.97
C GLU A 98 -20.34 3.01 -17.18
N TYR A 99 -20.55 3.57 -18.37
CA TYR A 99 -21.86 4.06 -18.81
C TYR A 99 -22.46 3.13 -19.86
N LYS A 100 -23.69 2.64 -19.62
CA LYS A 100 -24.47 1.83 -20.58
C LYS A 100 -25.85 2.40 -20.90
N GLY A 101 -26.19 3.59 -20.40
CA GLY A 101 -27.52 4.21 -20.56
C GLY A 101 -28.47 3.95 -19.38
N GLN A 102 -29.51 4.78 -19.25
CA GLN A 102 -30.40 4.80 -18.08
C GLN A 102 -31.14 3.49 -17.83
N ASP A 103 -31.45 2.71 -18.86
CA ASP A 103 -32.17 1.43 -18.73
C ASP A 103 -31.25 0.23 -18.43
N ASN A 104 -29.93 0.46 -18.42
CA ASN A 104 -28.89 -0.56 -18.28
C ASN A 104 -28.05 -0.37 -17.01
N LYS A 105 -27.25 -1.40 -16.71
CA LYS A 105 -26.31 -1.41 -15.59
C LYS A 105 -25.15 -0.46 -15.83
N GLU A 106 -24.97 0.50 -14.93
CA GLU A 106 -23.96 1.55 -14.97
C GLU A 106 -23.33 1.76 -13.59
N GLY A 107 -22.09 2.26 -13.59
CA GLY A 107 -21.31 2.54 -12.39
C GLY A 107 -21.75 3.81 -11.66
N ILE A 108 -21.17 4.00 -10.47
CA ILE A 108 -21.57 5.08 -9.54
C ILE A 108 -21.43 6.49 -10.12
N LEU A 109 -20.50 6.72 -11.06
CA LEU A 109 -20.30 8.04 -11.68
C LEU A 109 -21.45 8.42 -12.64
N PHE A 110 -22.22 7.44 -13.11
CA PHE A 110 -23.30 7.65 -14.07
C PHE A 110 -24.69 7.43 -13.49
N ASN A 111 -24.78 6.69 -12.40
CA ASN A 111 -26.03 6.42 -11.68
C ASN A 111 -26.66 7.70 -11.11
N SER A 112 -27.99 7.81 -11.20
CA SER A 112 -28.78 8.91 -10.65
C SER A 112 -29.12 8.69 -9.17
N VAL A 113 -28.29 9.28 -8.30
CA VAL A 113 -28.51 9.64 -6.89
C VAL A 113 -29.17 8.58 -5.97
N LEU A 114 -28.35 8.02 -5.08
CA LEU A 114 -28.73 7.18 -3.92
C LEU A 114 -29.88 7.77 -3.06
N SER A 115 -30.13 9.08 -3.13
CA SER A 115 -31.23 9.76 -2.42
C SER A 115 -32.60 9.14 -2.73
N THR A 116 -32.78 8.60 -3.94
CA THR A 116 -34.01 7.94 -4.36
C THR A 116 -34.27 6.70 -3.50
N ILE A 117 -33.22 5.96 -3.12
CA ILE A 117 -33.29 4.76 -2.27
C ILE A 117 -33.39 5.11 -0.80
N GLU A 118 -32.64 6.12 -0.33
CA GLU A 118 -32.68 6.55 1.07
C GLU A 118 -34.08 6.99 1.51
N GLY A 119 -34.85 7.60 0.60
CA GLY A 119 -36.27 7.96 0.79
C GLY A 119 -37.28 6.90 0.35
N THR A 120 -36.85 5.78 -0.25
CA THR A 120 -37.78 4.73 -0.71
C THR A 120 -38.27 3.92 0.48
N ASN A 121 -39.58 4.00 0.77
CA ASN A 121 -40.22 2.99 1.58
C ASN A 121 -40.43 1.72 0.75
N PHE A 122 -39.51 0.77 0.89
CA PHE A 122 -39.54 -0.48 0.15
C PHE A 122 -40.77 -1.37 0.46
N LEU A 123 -41.49 -1.10 1.56
CA LEU A 123 -42.77 -1.78 1.86
C LEU A 123 -43.88 -1.43 0.87
N SER A 124 -43.77 -0.28 0.19
CA SER A 124 -44.78 0.24 -0.73
C SER A 124 -44.24 0.50 -2.14
N ALA A 125 -43.00 0.08 -2.43
CA ALA A 125 -42.37 0.27 -3.72
C ALA A 125 -42.97 -0.67 -4.78
N SER A 126 -43.24 -0.15 -5.98
CA SER A 126 -43.68 -0.97 -7.11
C SER A 126 -42.57 -1.90 -7.59
N LYS A 127 -42.95 -3.02 -8.23
CA LYS A 127 -42.01 -3.97 -8.86
C LYS A 127 -41.04 -3.27 -9.81
N ASP A 128 -41.53 -2.36 -10.64
CA ASP A 128 -40.70 -1.64 -11.62
C ASP A 128 -39.70 -0.71 -10.93
N HIS A 129 -40.10 -0.07 -9.82
CA HIS A 129 -39.21 0.77 -9.02
C HIS A 129 -38.09 -0.05 -8.38
N VAL A 130 -38.42 -1.20 -7.79
CA VAL A 130 -37.42 -2.13 -7.23
C VAL A 130 -36.50 -2.64 -8.33
N ASN A 131 -37.01 -3.05 -9.49
CA ASN A 131 -36.20 -3.52 -10.61
C ASN A 131 -35.24 -2.44 -11.14
N ASN A 132 -35.68 -1.19 -11.21
CA ASN A 132 -34.82 -0.07 -11.62
C ASN A 132 -33.72 0.19 -10.61
N ILE A 133 -33.99 0.04 -9.31
CA ILE A 133 -32.95 0.10 -8.26
C ILE A 133 -31.93 -1.03 -8.47
N LEU A 134 -32.38 -2.27 -8.73
CA LEU A 134 -31.51 -3.44 -8.91
C LEU A 134 -30.63 -3.40 -10.17
N LYS A 135 -30.98 -2.55 -11.15
CA LYS A 135 -30.21 -2.37 -12.39
C LYS A 135 -29.02 -1.43 -12.22
N LYS A 136 -28.73 -0.89 -11.05
CA LYS A 136 -27.67 0.10 -10.87
C LYS A 136 -26.64 -0.36 -9.87
N ASP A 137 -25.41 0.09 -10.06
CA ASP A 137 -24.36 -0.11 -9.08
C ASP A 137 -24.29 1.04 -8.09
N TYR A 138 -24.16 0.68 -6.82
CA TYR A 138 -24.02 1.58 -5.69
C TYR A 138 -22.83 1.19 -4.80
N GLU A 139 -22.04 0.20 -5.21
CA GLU A 139 -20.79 -0.18 -4.57
C GLU A 139 -19.65 0.58 -5.28
N PRO A 140 -18.94 1.52 -4.64
CA PRO A 140 -17.87 2.24 -5.30
C PRO A 140 -16.62 1.38 -5.47
N ASP A 141 -15.95 1.56 -6.60
CA ASP A 141 -14.64 0.98 -6.86
C ASP A 141 -13.59 1.53 -5.88
N ILE A 142 -12.60 0.70 -5.57
CA ILE A 142 -11.49 1.08 -4.70
C ILE A 142 -10.26 1.31 -5.57
N PHE A 143 -9.72 2.51 -5.51
CA PHE A 143 -8.50 2.89 -6.20
C PHE A 143 -7.33 2.93 -5.22
N PHE A 144 -6.17 2.45 -5.65
CA PHE A 144 -4.93 2.45 -4.87
C PHE A 144 -3.87 3.24 -5.63
N ILE A 145 -3.41 4.33 -5.04
CA ILE A 145 -2.22 5.05 -5.52
C ILE A 145 -1.00 4.33 -4.97
N ASN A 146 -0.16 3.84 -5.88
CA ASN A 146 1.09 3.16 -5.59
C ASN A 146 2.25 3.99 -6.12
N LEU A 147 2.85 4.85 -5.29
CA LEU A 147 4.09 5.56 -5.59
C LEU A 147 5.21 5.09 -4.65
N SER A 148 6.45 5.42 -5.00
CA SER A 148 7.64 4.98 -4.25
C SER A 148 7.69 5.51 -2.82
N HIS A 149 7.19 6.74 -2.61
CA HIS A 149 7.29 7.48 -1.36
C HIS A 149 5.94 7.67 -0.66
N PHE A 150 4.82 7.37 -1.33
CA PHE A 150 3.51 7.32 -0.69
C PHE A 150 2.59 6.28 -1.34
N LYS A 151 1.75 5.67 -0.51
CA LYS A 151 0.67 4.80 -0.94
C LYS A 151 -0.59 5.21 -0.21
N THR A 152 -1.70 5.31 -0.91
CA THR A 152 -3.01 5.60 -0.32
C THR A 152 -4.09 4.95 -1.16
N LEU A 153 -5.28 4.82 -0.59
CA LEU A 153 -6.47 4.44 -1.34
C LEU A 153 -7.43 5.63 -1.43
N PHE A 154 -8.35 5.58 -2.39
CA PHE A 154 -9.46 6.52 -2.51
C PHE A 154 -10.63 5.85 -3.25
N PHE A 155 -11.80 6.45 -3.18
CA PHE A 155 -13.02 5.98 -3.87
C PHE A 155 -13.93 7.16 -4.20
N PHE A 156 -14.94 6.96 -5.05
CA PHE A 156 -15.97 7.96 -5.33
C PHE A 156 -17.15 7.78 -4.37
N ASP A 157 -17.62 8.87 -3.75
CA ASP A 157 -18.84 8.85 -2.95
C ASP A 157 -20.10 8.98 -3.82
N LYS A 158 -21.26 8.97 -3.16
CA LYS A 158 -22.57 9.10 -3.80
C LYS A 158 -22.80 10.47 -4.44
N GLU A 159 -22.06 11.49 -4.02
CA GLU A 159 -22.00 12.82 -4.62
C GLU A 159 -20.98 12.91 -5.77
N ARG A 160 -20.37 11.79 -6.16
CA ARG A 160 -19.34 11.64 -7.22
C ARG A 160 -18.05 12.40 -6.91
N LYS A 161 -17.77 12.62 -5.63
CA LYS A 161 -16.54 13.25 -5.15
C LYS A 161 -15.56 12.19 -4.70
N ILE A 162 -14.28 12.50 -4.91
CA ILE A 162 -13.20 11.65 -4.42
C ILE A 162 -13.12 11.78 -2.89
N GLN A 163 -13.14 10.64 -2.22
CA GLN A 163 -12.88 10.50 -0.79
C GLN A 163 -11.53 9.81 -0.58
N CYS A 164 -10.67 10.46 0.21
CA CYS A 164 -9.33 10.01 0.56
C CYS A 164 -8.95 10.59 1.93
N LEU A 165 -8.55 9.74 2.88
CA LEU A 165 -8.10 10.20 4.19
C LEU A 165 -6.75 10.88 4.16
N ASN A 166 -5.88 10.48 3.23
CA ASN A 166 -4.58 11.12 3.11
C ASN A 166 -4.80 12.55 2.60
N LYS A 167 -4.73 13.52 3.53
CA LYS A 167 -4.97 14.94 3.27
C LYS A 167 -3.76 15.68 2.70
N ASP A 168 -2.62 15.00 2.55
CA ASP A 168 -1.41 15.53 1.94
C ASP A 168 -1.49 15.53 0.41
N VAL A 169 -2.42 14.77 -0.16
CA VAL A 169 -2.59 14.66 -1.61
C VAL A 169 -3.87 15.30 -2.09
N LEU A 170 -3.79 15.97 -3.25
CA LEU A 170 -4.94 16.42 -4.01
C LEU A 170 -5.09 15.54 -5.26
N ILE A 171 -6.26 14.94 -5.44
CA ILE A 171 -6.54 14.00 -6.53
C ILE A 171 -7.59 14.61 -7.45
N SER A 172 -7.34 14.57 -8.76
CA SER A 172 -8.32 14.89 -9.80
C SER A 172 -8.22 13.90 -10.95
N TYR A 173 -9.23 13.88 -11.82
CA TYR A 173 -9.32 12.93 -12.93
C TYR A 173 -9.93 13.58 -14.17
N ASN A 174 -9.68 12.98 -15.34
CA ASN A 174 -10.35 13.32 -16.59
C ASN A 174 -11.09 12.12 -17.15
N GLN A 175 -12.17 12.36 -17.89
CA GLN A 175 -12.94 11.33 -18.58
C GLN A 175 -12.84 11.50 -20.10
N GLU A 176 -12.92 10.40 -20.84
CA GLU A 176 -13.09 10.42 -22.30
C GLU A 176 -14.57 10.59 -22.68
N SER A 177 -14.86 10.78 -23.98
CA SER A 177 -16.23 11.03 -24.50
C SER A 177 -17.26 9.94 -24.10
N GLY A 178 -16.80 8.73 -23.78
CA GLY A 178 -17.62 7.60 -23.30
C GLY A 178 -17.73 7.49 -21.78
N GLY A 179 -17.23 8.47 -21.02
CA GLY A 179 -17.35 8.51 -19.56
C GLY A 179 -16.27 7.73 -18.79
N ARG A 180 -15.46 6.92 -19.46
CA ARG A 180 -14.37 6.20 -18.79
C ARG A 180 -13.28 7.16 -18.33
N ILE A 181 -12.66 6.86 -17.20
CA ILE A 181 -11.58 7.66 -16.63
C ILE A 181 -10.34 7.46 -17.50
N SER A 182 -9.88 8.53 -18.15
CA SER A 182 -8.73 8.50 -19.06
C SER A 182 -7.42 8.83 -18.36
N SER A 183 -7.47 9.59 -17.26
CA SER A 183 -6.28 9.91 -16.48
C SER A 183 -6.61 10.37 -15.07
N PHE A 184 -5.61 10.25 -14.19
CA PHE A 184 -5.59 10.88 -12.89
C PHE A 184 -4.43 11.86 -12.78
N THR A 185 -4.62 12.91 -11.99
CA THR A 185 -3.57 13.81 -11.53
C THR A 185 -3.55 13.79 -10.01
N VAL A 186 -2.37 13.56 -9.43
CA VAL A 186 -2.15 13.61 -7.99
C VAL A 186 -1.10 14.66 -7.68
N ILE A 187 -1.39 15.60 -6.80
CA ILE A 187 -0.45 16.62 -6.35
C ILE A 187 -0.13 16.35 -4.89
N ASN A 188 1.15 16.17 -4.56
CA ASN A 188 1.60 15.93 -3.18
C ASN A 188 1.75 17.24 -2.39
N GLN A 189 1.99 17.16 -1.09
CA GLN A 189 2.10 18.31 -0.15
C GLN A 189 3.26 19.27 -0.43
N ASP A 190 4.20 18.91 -1.30
CA ASP A 190 5.30 19.77 -1.76
C ASP A 190 4.98 20.48 -3.09
N GLY A 191 3.81 20.21 -3.67
CA GLY A 191 3.38 20.69 -4.99
C GLY A 191 3.85 19.82 -6.17
N THR A 192 4.57 18.72 -5.93
CA THR A 192 4.98 17.81 -7.00
C THR A 192 3.75 17.13 -7.59
N LYS A 193 3.58 17.26 -8.90
CA LYS A 193 2.43 16.75 -9.66
C LYS A 193 2.80 15.45 -10.37
N TYR A 194 1.97 14.43 -10.18
CA TYR A 194 2.05 13.10 -10.80
C TYR A 194 0.84 12.92 -11.72
N THR A 195 1.08 12.65 -13.00
CA THR A 195 0.03 12.40 -13.99
C THR A 195 0.06 10.94 -14.41
N PHE A 196 -1.09 10.28 -14.34
CA PHE A 196 -1.28 8.87 -14.71
C PHE A 196 -2.19 8.79 -15.93
N GLY A 197 -1.64 8.49 -17.09
CA GLY A 197 -2.39 8.49 -18.36
C GLY A 197 -2.19 7.26 -19.24
N ALA A 198 -1.27 6.36 -18.91
CA ALA A 198 -1.06 5.13 -19.67
C ALA A 198 -1.93 4.01 -19.09
N ILE A 199 -2.94 3.55 -19.84
CA ILE A 199 -4.01 2.71 -19.28
C ILE A 199 -3.76 1.22 -19.59
N SER A 200 -3.90 0.36 -18.59
CA SER A 200 -4.04 -1.09 -18.79
C SER A 200 -5.48 -1.53 -18.64
N SER A 201 -5.98 -2.34 -19.58
CA SER A 201 -7.33 -2.87 -19.55
C SER A 201 -7.36 -4.36 -19.27
N VAL A 202 -8.46 -4.81 -18.69
CA VAL A 202 -8.78 -6.23 -18.49
C VAL A 202 -10.10 -6.49 -19.20
N THR A 203 -10.14 -7.58 -19.96
CA THR A 203 -11.36 -8.19 -20.48
C THR A 203 -11.57 -9.51 -19.76
N GLU A 204 -12.71 -9.65 -19.08
CA GLU A 204 -13.13 -10.87 -18.40
C GLU A 204 -14.26 -11.51 -19.19
N ARG A 205 -14.19 -12.83 -19.40
CA ARG A 205 -15.27 -13.61 -20.03
C ARG A 205 -15.61 -14.81 -19.17
N THR A 206 -16.86 -14.92 -18.73
CA THR A 206 -17.34 -16.08 -17.97
C THR A 206 -18.02 -17.09 -18.89
N ASN A 207 -17.55 -18.33 -18.86
CA ASN A 207 -18.06 -19.45 -19.63
C ASN A 207 -18.78 -20.45 -18.71
N PHE A 208 -19.92 -20.96 -19.16
CA PHE A 208 -20.78 -21.87 -18.41
C PHE A 208 -20.68 -23.29 -19.00
N GLU A 209 -20.26 -24.29 -18.22
CA GLU A 209 -20.01 -25.67 -18.69
C GLU A 209 -21.18 -26.65 -18.44
N LYS A 210 -21.97 -26.46 -17.37
CA LYS A 210 -23.12 -27.32 -16.99
C LYS A 210 -24.20 -26.52 -16.25
N GLY A 211 -25.49 -26.74 -16.56
CA GLY A 211 -26.65 -26.09 -15.92
C GLY A 211 -27.42 -25.16 -16.87
N LYS A 212 -28.76 -25.15 -16.81
CA LYS A 212 -29.59 -24.17 -17.56
C LYS A 212 -29.55 -22.83 -16.84
N VAL A 213 -28.54 -22.02 -17.13
CA VAL A 213 -28.57 -20.59 -16.79
C VAL A 213 -29.12 -19.86 -18.00
N GLU A 214 -30.37 -19.39 -17.92
CA GLU A 214 -30.85 -18.38 -18.87
C GLU A 214 -30.09 -17.09 -18.57
N ILE A 215 -29.17 -16.73 -19.46
CA ILE A 215 -28.46 -15.47 -19.40
C ILE A 215 -29.41 -14.42 -19.98
N GLU A 216 -29.84 -13.46 -19.16
CA GLU A 216 -30.79 -12.41 -19.59
C GLU A 216 -30.18 -11.51 -20.70
N ASP A 217 -28.86 -11.35 -20.73
CA ASP A 217 -28.12 -10.59 -21.77
C ASP A 217 -26.70 -11.17 -21.99
N GLU A 218 -26.39 -11.63 -23.20
CA GLU A 218 -25.05 -12.13 -23.59
C GLU A 218 -23.95 -11.06 -23.43
N ASN A 219 -24.30 -9.78 -23.36
CA ASN A 219 -23.33 -8.70 -23.08
C ASN A 219 -22.88 -8.64 -21.62
N GLU A 220 -23.47 -9.43 -20.71
CA GLU A 220 -23.03 -9.49 -19.30
C GLU A 220 -21.95 -10.54 -19.04
N ILE A 221 -21.77 -11.52 -19.93
CA ILE A 221 -20.73 -12.56 -19.76
C ILE A 221 -19.33 -12.07 -20.12
N THR A 222 -19.20 -11.00 -20.92
CA THR A 222 -17.92 -10.40 -21.28
C THR A 222 -17.89 -8.94 -20.82
N ARG A 223 -16.85 -8.55 -20.08
CA ARG A 223 -16.69 -7.17 -19.59
C ARG A 223 -15.28 -6.68 -19.84
N THR A 224 -15.14 -5.47 -20.39
CA THR A 224 -13.82 -4.84 -20.63
C THR A 224 -13.73 -3.52 -19.91
N TYR A 225 -12.68 -3.34 -19.11
CA TYR A 225 -12.61 -2.24 -18.16
C TYR A 225 -11.15 -1.82 -17.86
N TYR A 226 -10.91 -0.58 -17.42
CA TYR A 226 -9.57 -0.03 -17.16
C TYR A 226 -9.06 -0.39 -15.76
N SER A 227 -8.17 -1.37 -15.67
CA SER A 227 -7.68 -1.88 -14.39
C SER A 227 -6.61 -1.01 -13.72
N ASN A 228 -5.78 -0.31 -14.51
CA ASN A 228 -4.63 0.45 -14.01
C ASN A 228 -4.34 1.70 -14.88
N TRP A 229 -3.92 2.78 -14.24
CA TRP A 229 -3.37 3.99 -14.86
C TRP A 229 -1.91 4.14 -14.41
N HIS A 230 -0.98 4.02 -15.34
CA HIS A 230 0.46 4.10 -15.08
C HIS A 230 0.95 5.54 -15.19
N LEU A 231 1.95 5.86 -14.37
CA LEU A 231 2.57 7.18 -14.30
C LEU A 231 3.18 7.56 -15.64
N THR A 232 2.75 8.65 -16.26
CA THR A 232 3.29 9.14 -17.54
C THR A 232 4.15 10.38 -17.39
N ASN A 233 3.92 11.19 -16.36
CA ASN A 233 4.64 12.43 -16.15
C ASN A 233 4.71 12.82 -14.67
N ILE A 234 5.87 13.31 -14.24
CA ILE A 234 6.08 14.02 -12.98
C ILE A 234 6.56 15.42 -13.31
N THR A 235 6.00 16.44 -12.66
CA THR A 235 6.54 17.81 -12.69
C THR A 235 6.64 18.39 -11.28
N ASP A 236 7.79 18.97 -10.95
CA ASP A 236 7.91 19.78 -9.74
C ASP A 236 7.41 21.22 -9.95
N ILE A 237 7.40 22.01 -8.88
CA ILE A 237 6.96 23.40 -8.91
C ILE A 237 7.88 24.34 -9.69
N PHE A 238 9.06 23.89 -10.12
CA PHE A 238 10.04 24.67 -10.87
C PHE A 238 10.01 24.33 -12.37
N GLY A 239 9.17 23.38 -12.79
CA GLY A 239 9.04 22.96 -14.18
C GLY A 239 10.02 21.85 -14.59
N ASN A 240 10.80 21.30 -13.65
CA ASN A 240 11.56 20.09 -13.93
C ASN A 240 10.57 18.94 -14.16
N ALA A 241 10.82 18.13 -15.18
CA ALA A 241 9.88 17.10 -15.61
C ALA A 241 10.56 15.75 -15.83
N VAL A 242 9.86 14.67 -15.49
CA VAL A 242 10.20 13.29 -15.84
C VAL A 242 9.04 12.69 -16.60
N ASN A 243 9.27 12.20 -17.81
CA ASN A 243 8.28 11.56 -18.67
C ASN A 243 8.56 10.06 -18.79
N VAL A 244 7.50 9.28 -18.88
CA VAL A 244 7.55 7.82 -18.96
C VAL A 244 6.73 7.35 -20.14
N ASP A 245 7.40 6.64 -21.04
CA ASP A 245 6.79 5.99 -22.20
C ASP A 245 6.58 4.50 -21.94
N TYR A 246 5.56 3.94 -22.58
CA TYR A 246 5.15 2.56 -22.41
C TYR A 246 5.04 1.83 -23.74
N SER A 247 5.30 0.53 -23.71
CA SER A 247 4.97 -0.43 -24.74
C SER A 247 3.78 -1.31 -24.31
N ASN A 248 3.08 -1.89 -25.28
CA ASN A 248 1.91 -2.73 -25.01
C ASN A 248 2.31 -4.20 -24.86
N GLU A 249 1.65 -4.87 -23.93
CA GLU A 249 1.67 -6.32 -23.78
C GLU A 249 0.23 -6.82 -23.69
N SER A 250 -0.10 -7.88 -24.43
CA SER A 250 -1.40 -8.53 -24.34
C SER A 250 -1.19 -10.00 -23.96
N ILE A 251 -1.71 -10.39 -22.81
CA ILE A 251 -1.66 -11.77 -22.31
C ILE A 251 -3.07 -12.28 -22.05
N SER A 252 -3.30 -13.56 -22.33
CA SER A 252 -4.56 -14.22 -22.02
C SER A 252 -4.32 -15.42 -21.12
N SER A 253 -5.20 -15.62 -20.14
CA SER A 253 -5.10 -16.70 -19.16
C SER A 253 -6.46 -17.04 -18.57
N GLN A 254 -6.68 -18.30 -18.21
CA GLN A 254 -7.86 -18.76 -17.50
C GLN A 254 -7.51 -18.88 -16.00
N ILE A 255 -8.11 -18.04 -15.15
CA ILE A 255 -7.64 -17.85 -13.76
C ILE A 255 -8.63 -18.41 -12.72
N SER A 256 -9.91 -18.57 -13.07
CA SER A 256 -10.96 -18.95 -12.11
C SER A 256 -11.81 -20.13 -12.62
N LYS A 257 -12.17 -21.03 -11.69
CA LYS A 257 -13.20 -22.06 -11.88
C LYS A 257 -14.21 -21.98 -10.73
N LEU A 258 -15.48 -21.75 -11.07
CA LEU A 258 -16.59 -21.79 -10.12
C LEU A 258 -17.23 -23.17 -10.15
N GLU A 259 -17.43 -23.78 -8.99
CA GLU A 259 -18.21 -25.00 -8.85
C GLU A 259 -19.15 -24.80 -7.65
N ARG A 260 -20.42 -25.13 -7.79
CA ARG A 260 -21.41 -25.10 -6.70
C ARG A 260 -22.06 -26.46 -6.57
N LYS A 261 -22.26 -26.89 -5.32
CA LYS A 261 -23.01 -28.10 -5.00
C LYS A 261 -24.08 -27.80 -3.96
N ASN A 262 -25.24 -28.42 -4.13
CA ASN A 262 -26.29 -28.48 -3.12
C ASN A 262 -26.36 -29.91 -2.57
N ILE A 263 -26.63 -30.05 -1.28
CA ILE A 263 -26.82 -31.36 -0.64
C ILE A 263 -27.98 -31.23 0.35
N GLN A 264 -28.85 -32.24 0.36
CA GLN A 264 -29.86 -32.43 1.40
C GLN A 264 -29.27 -33.18 2.60
N LYS A 265 -29.78 -32.91 3.80
CA LYS A 265 -29.29 -33.54 5.04
C LYS A 265 -29.04 -35.07 4.89
N PRO A 266 -27.86 -35.58 5.32
CA PRO A 266 -27.51 -36.99 5.15
C PRO A 266 -28.55 -37.92 5.82
N GLY A 267 -29.12 -38.85 5.05
CA GLY A 267 -30.15 -39.80 5.52
C GLY A 267 -31.38 -39.92 4.60
N TYR A 268 -31.57 -38.98 3.67
CA TYR A 268 -32.62 -38.99 2.66
C TYR A 268 -32.00 -38.78 1.27
N LEU A 269 -32.61 -39.37 0.22
CA LEU A 269 -32.10 -39.50 -1.15
C LEU A 269 -31.13 -38.38 -1.57
N THR A 270 -29.85 -38.73 -1.70
CA THR A 270 -28.80 -37.86 -2.25
C THR A 270 -29.01 -37.70 -3.75
N ALA A 271 -29.81 -36.71 -4.17
CA ALA A 271 -29.69 -36.21 -5.54
C ALA A 271 -28.37 -35.40 -5.61
N ASN A 272 -27.34 -35.97 -6.23
CA ASN A 272 -26.07 -35.30 -6.52
C ASN A 272 -26.24 -34.37 -7.74
N ASP A 273 -27.08 -33.35 -7.63
CA ASP A 273 -27.28 -32.41 -8.72
C ASP A 273 -26.27 -31.26 -8.62
N TYR A 274 -25.40 -31.14 -9.62
CA TYR A 274 -24.58 -29.94 -9.79
C TYR A 274 -25.49 -28.80 -10.25
N ASP A 275 -25.56 -27.72 -9.48
CA ASP A 275 -26.31 -26.53 -9.89
C ASP A 275 -25.63 -25.84 -11.09
N TYR A 276 -24.29 -25.71 -11.09
CA TYR A 276 -23.53 -25.02 -12.13
C TYR A 276 -21.99 -25.20 -12.04
N VAL A 277 -21.29 -25.18 -13.19
CA VAL A 277 -19.82 -25.07 -13.31
C VAL A 277 -19.41 -23.94 -14.27
N ALA A 278 -18.63 -22.96 -13.79
CA ALA A 278 -18.07 -21.85 -14.58
C ALA A 278 -16.57 -21.94 -14.76
N SER A 279 -16.07 -21.23 -15.77
CA SER A 279 -14.73 -20.66 -15.75
C SER A 279 -14.71 -19.21 -16.21
N THR A 280 -13.73 -18.43 -15.76
CA THR A 280 -13.52 -17.05 -16.25
C THR A 280 -12.15 -16.92 -16.90
N ASP A 281 -12.17 -16.49 -18.16
CA ASP A 281 -11.01 -16.14 -18.95
C ASP A 281 -10.70 -14.65 -18.80
N PHE A 282 -9.42 -14.33 -18.70
CA PHE A 282 -8.92 -12.96 -18.60
C PHE A 282 -7.99 -12.68 -19.78
N THR A 283 -8.24 -11.59 -20.47
CA THR A 283 -7.29 -10.98 -21.41
C THR A 283 -6.85 -9.65 -20.82
N LYS A 284 -5.57 -9.52 -20.49
CA LYS A 284 -4.98 -8.32 -19.90
C LYS A 284 -4.13 -7.62 -20.96
N ASN A 285 -4.48 -6.37 -21.24
CA ASN A 285 -3.67 -5.46 -22.04
C ASN A 285 -2.89 -4.55 -21.08
N SER A 286 -1.65 -4.94 -20.78
CA SER A 286 -0.74 -4.26 -19.85
C SER A 286 0.08 -3.18 -20.56
N LYS A 287 0.58 -2.23 -19.76
CA LYS A 287 1.60 -1.25 -20.17
C LYS A 287 2.92 -1.60 -19.49
N LEU A 288 3.96 -1.83 -20.28
CA LEU A 288 5.32 -2.06 -19.80
C LEU A 288 6.17 -0.82 -20.06
N ILE A 289 6.92 -0.35 -19.06
CA ILE A 289 7.80 0.81 -19.20
C ILE A 289 8.77 0.52 -20.34
N SER A 290 8.87 1.42 -21.32
CA SER A 290 9.80 1.31 -22.45
C SER A 290 10.91 2.33 -22.36
N LYS A 291 10.61 3.55 -21.89
CA LYS A 291 11.58 4.63 -21.79
C LYS A 291 11.22 5.62 -20.68
N ILE A 292 12.23 6.16 -20.02
CA ILE A 292 12.10 7.31 -19.12
C ILE A 292 13.02 8.42 -19.63
N THR A 293 12.50 9.65 -19.67
CA THR A 293 13.27 10.85 -20.00
C THR A 293 13.09 11.93 -18.93
N ALA A 294 14.14 12.69 -18.64
CA ALA A 294 14.05 13.84 -17.73
C ALA A 294 14.51 15.13 -18.41
N SER A 295 14.00 16.27 -17.93
CA SER A 295 14.31 17.59 -18.47
C SER A 295 15.79 17.99 -18.35
N ASN A 296 16.58 17.32 -17.51
CA ASN A 296 18.04 17.46 -17.43
C ASN A 296 18.81 16.66 -18.49
N GLY A 297 18.12 15.95 -19.39
CA GLY A 297 18.72 15.17 -20.47
C GLY A 297 18.95 13.68 -20.15
N LEU A 298 18.61 13.21 -18.95
CA LEU A 298 18.67 11.78 -18.61
C LEU A 298 17.73 10.96 -19.51
N ILE A 299 18.25 9.83 -20.02
CA ILE A 299 17.47 8.85 -20.79
C ILE A 299 17.71 7.45 -20.22
N ILE A 300 16.64 6.71 -19.95
CA ILE A 300 16.68 5.29 -19.54
C ILE A 300 15.82 4.49 -20.50
N ASN A 301 16.37 3.45 -21.12
CA ASN A 301 15.64 2.55 -22.03
C ASN A 301 15.46 1.17 -21.40
N PHE A 302 14.26 0.61 -21.51
CA PHE A 302 13.91 -0.73 -21.04
C PHE A 302 13.70 -1.63 -22.25
N ASN A 303 14.58 -2.61 -22.41
CA ASN A 303 14.55 -3.51 -23.56
C ASN A 303 13.95 -4.84 -23.14
N VAL A 304 13.01 -5.33 -23.94
CA VAL A 304 12.22 -6.53 -23.63
C VAL A 304 12.27 -7.54 -24.77
N SER A 305 12.11 -8.82 -24.45
CA SER A 305 11.93 -9.91 -25.40
C SER A 305 10.75 -10.79 -25.00
N SER A 306 10.37 -11.73 -25.87
CA SER A 306 9.29 -12.67 -25.57
C SER A 306 9.72 -13.70 -24.50
N ARG A 307 8.75 -14.17 -23.72
CA ARG A 307 8.91 -15.26 -22.75
C ARG A 307 8.10 -16.50 -23.18
N SER A 308 8.43 -17.65 -22.60
CA SER A 308 7.95 -18.97 -23.05
C SER A 308 6.79 -19.52 -22.21
N ASP A 309 6.55 -18.97 -21.03
CA ASP A 309 5.53 -19.45 -20.08
C ASP A 309 4.15 -18.84 -20.29
N ILE A 310 4.00 -17.83 -21.15
CA ILE A 310 2.71 -17.25 -21.53
C ILE A 310 2.79 -16.60 -22.91
N ASN A 311 1.80 -16.88 -23.75
CA ASN A 311 1.73 -16.30 -25.09
C ASN A 311 1.50 -14.78 -25.02
N GLY A 312 2.16 -14.02 -25.90
CA GLY A 312 2.10 -12.56 -25.93
C GLY A 312 2.91 -11.86 -24.82
N GLY A 313 3.34 -12.58 -23.79
CA GLY A 313 4.09 -12.01 -22.67
C GLY A 313 5.51 -11.60 -23.01
N LYS A 314 6.03 -10.62 -22.27
CA LYS A 314 7.38 -10.08 -22.39
C LYS A 314 8.16 -10.23 -21.08
N LYS A 315 9.48 -10.26 -21.22
CA LYS A 315 10.45 -10.21 -20.10
C LYS A 315 11.42 -9.04 -20.31
N LEU A 316 11.82 -8.40 -19.22
CA LEU A 316 12.83 -7.34 -19.21
C LEU A 316 14.21 -7.96 -19.41
N ASP A 317 14.92 -7.64 -20.49
CA ASP A 317 16.28 -8.14 -20.70
C ASP A 317 17.33 -7.20 -20.11
N LYS A 318 17.15 -5.89 -20.31
CA LYS A 318 18.10 -4.88 -19.84
C LYS A 318 17.48 -3.49 -19.63
N MET A 319 18.05 -2.76 -18.68
CA MET A 319 17.84 -1.33 -18.45
C MET A 319 19.13 -0.58 -18.79
N ASP A 320 19.08 0.26 -19.82
CA ASP A 320 20.21 1.05 -20.33
C ASP A 320 20.05 2.53 -19.95
N ILE A 321 20.97 3.07 -19.16
CA ILE A 321 20.99 4.47 -18.74
C ILE A 321 22.00 5.24 -19.60
N ASN A 322 21.59 6.39 -20.14
CA ASN A 322 22.39 7.29 -20.97
C ASN A 322 23.16 6.56 -22.07
N ASN A 323 22.42 5.81 -22.90
CA ASN A 323 22.95 5.10 -24.07
C ASN A 323 24.06 4.07 -23.73
N GLY A 324 23.99 3.43 -22.57
CA GLY A 324 24.84 2.30 -22.21
C GLY A 324 26.03 2.64 -21.31
N ASN A 325 26.14 3.88 -20.81
CA ASN A 325 27.12 4.25 -19.79
C ASN A 325 26.96 3.41 -18.51
N LEU A 326 25.71 3.12 -18.15
CA LEU A 326 25.34 2.19 -17.08
C LEU A 326 24.25 1.24 -17.61
N GLN A 327 24.42 -0.05 -17.37
CA GLN A 327 23.53 -1.10 -17.86
C GLN A 327 23.27 -2.14 -16.77
N PHE A 328 22.00 -2.42 -16.53
CA PHE A 328 21.55 -3.57 -15.74
C PHE A 328 20.99 -4.64 -16.68
N ALA A 329 21.59 -5.82 -16.71
CA ALA A 329 21.12 -6.97 -17.50
C ALA A 329 20.45 -8.00 -16.58
N PHE A 330 19.25 -8.45 -16.94
CA PHE A 330 18.43 -9.37 -16.16
C PHE A 330 18.46 -10.76 -16.79
N LEU A 331 19.08 -11.71 -16.09
CA LEU A 331 19.27 -13.08 -16.56
C LEU A 331 18.15 -13.97 -16.03
N HIS A 332 17.42 -14.58 -16.95
CA HIS A 332 16.21 -15.34 -16.68
C HIS A 332 16.38 -16.83 -16.96
N ASP A 333 15.52 -17.62 -16.34
CA ASP A 333 15.29 -19.05 -16.54
C ASP A 333 13.79 -19.36 -16.27
N TYR A 334 13.41 -20.63 -16.12
CA TYR A 334 12.04 -21.02 -15.81
C TYR A 334 11.97 -22.04 -14.68
N PHE A 335 11.00 -21.85 -13.78
CA PHE A 335 10.51 -22.93 -12.94
C PHE A 335 9.66 -23.86 -13.83
N LYS A 336 10.15 -25.06 -14.12
CA LYS A 336 9.40 -26.06 -14.88
C LYS A 336 9.89 -27.49 -14.60
N PRO A 337 9.02 -28.50 -14.78
CA PRO A 337 9.47 -29.89 -14.88
C PRO A 337 10.39 -30.08 -16.09
N ALA A 338 11.41 -30.94 -15.97
CA ALA A 338 12.48 -31.09 -16.97
C ALA A 338 11.97 -31.35 -18.41
N SER A 339 10.88 -32.12 -18.56
CA SER A 339 10.36 -32.55 -19.86
C SER A 339 9.02 -31.91 -20.26
N SER A 340 8.48 -30.99 -19.46
CA SER A 340 7.18 -30.39 -19.78
C SER A 340 7.29 -29.48 -21.00
N THR A 341 6.30 -29.55 -21.90
CA THR A 341 6.07 -28.63 -23.04
C THR A 341 4.88 -27.68 -22.81
N ASN A 342 4.20 -27.81 -21.66
CA ASN A 342 2.99 -27.06 -21.34
C ASN A 342 3.34 -25.72 -20.67
N SER A 343 3.04 -24.60 -21.32
CA SER A 343 3.34 -23.26 -20.80
C SER A 343 2.66 -22.94 -19.48
N ASP A 344 1.55 -23.60 -19.14
CA ASP A 344 0.84 -23.45 -17.85
C ASP A 344 1.62 -24.04 -16.66
N GLU A 345 2.61 -24.90 -16.91
CA GLU A 345 3.50 -25.50 -15.91
C GLU A 345 4.81 -24.72 -15.72
N TYR A 346 4.99 -23.63 -16.47
CA TYR A 346 6.20 -22.82 -16.43
C TYR A 346 5.96 -21.52 -15.68
N ARG A 347 6.97 -21.01 -14.98
CA ARG A 347 6.99 -19.63 -14.51
C ARG A 347 8.34 -18.99 -14.78
N LEU A 348 8.35 -17.77 -15.32
CA LEU A 348 9.57 -16.98 -15.49
C LEU A 348 10.31 -16.83 -14.15
N LYS A 349 11.60 -17.14 -14.14
CA LYS A 349 12.49 -17.11 -12.98
C LYS A 349 13.60 -16.10 -13.21
N LEU A 350 13.83 -15.19 -12.26
CA LEU A 350 14.95 -14.27 -12.29
C LEU A 350 16.15 -14.91 -11.58
N ASN A 351 17.22 -15.22 -12.29
CA ASN A 351 18.40 -15.86 -11.68
C ASN A 351 19.39 -14.84 -11.14
N ARG A 352 19.63 -13.80 -11.92
CA ARG A 352 20.78 -12.92 -11.69
C ARG A 352 20.58 -11.58 -12.38
N ILE A 353 21.14 -10.54 -11.78
CA ILE A 353 21.32 -9.23 -12.40
C ILE A 353 22.82 -8.98 -12.53
N ASN A 354 23.24 -8.47 -13.68
CA ASN A 354 24.58 -7.97 -13.91
C ASN A 354 24.57 -6.45 -14.08
N LEU A 355 25.56 -5.77 -13.52
CA LEU A 355 25.83 -4.36 -13.74
C LEU A 355 27.07 -4.22 -14.62
N ASN A 356 26.93 -3.64 -15.81
CA ASN A 356 28.01 -3.50 -16.79
C ASN A 356 28.80 -4.81 -17.01
N ASN A 357 28.08 -5.90 -17.30
CA ASN A 357 28.59 -7.27 -17.47
C ASN A 357 29.25 -7.91 -16.23
N LYS A 358 29.24 -7.26 -15.07
CA LYS A 358 29.75 -7.81 -13.81
C LYS A 358 28.60 -8.27 -12.92
N PHE A 359 28.87 -9.26 -12.07
CA PHE A 359 27.92 -9.74 -11.08
C PHE A 359 27.37 -8.60 -10.21
N TYR A 360 26.05 -8.52 -10.05
CA TYR A 360 25.38 -7.56 -9.17
C TYR A 360 24.56 -8.24 -8.07
N LEU A 361 23.56 -9.03 -8.45
CA LEU A 361 22.68 -9.78 -7.56
C LEU A 361 22.41 -11.18 -8.12
N ALA A 362 22.29 -12.20 -7.28
CA ALA A 362 21.84 -13.54 -7.65
C ALA A 362 20.76 -14.03 -6.67
N PHE A 363 19.86 -14.86 -7.18
CA PHE A 363 18.67 -15.32 -6.48
C PHE A 363 18.58 -16.84 -6.54
N THR A 364 18.38 -17.49 -5.40
CA THR A 364 18.06 -18.91 -5.31
C THR A 364 16.70 -19.09 -4.67
N TYR A 365 16.02 -20.18 -5.01
CA TYR A 365 14.61 -20.42 -4.70
C TYR A 365 14.42 -21.83 -4.14
N ASP A 366 13.26 -22.09 -3.53
CA ASP A 366 12.87 -23.45 -3.15
C ASP A 366 12.76 -24.33 -4.39
N ALA A 367 13.20 -25.59 -4.25
CA ALA A 367 13.24 -26.54 -5.35
C ALA A 367 11.86 -27.14 -5.68
N LYS A 368 10.87 -27.03 -4.78
CA LYS A 368 9.51 -27.49 -5.07
C LYS A 368 8.92 -26.66 -6.19
N LEU A 369 8.38 -27.36 -7.17
CA LEU A 369 7.70 -26.75 -8.30
C LEU A 369 6.21 -26.61 -8.00
N LEU A 370 5.63 -25.50 -8.46
CA LEU A 370 4.19 -25.34 -8.50
C LEU A 370 3.59 -26.27 -9.57
N PRO A 371 2.35 -26.75 -9.35
CA PRO A 371 1.63 -27.50 -10.39
C PRO A 371 1.18 -26.55 -11.51
N ASN A 372 0.50 -27.10 -12.51
CA ASN A 372 -0.16 -26.34 -13.57
C ASN A 372 -1.01 -25.18 -13.01
N ARG A 373 -1.02 -24.00 -13.66
CA ARG A 373 -1.83 -22.80 -13.27
C ARG A 373 -3.29 -23.10 -12.93
N LYS A 374 -3.87 -24.12 -13.57
CA LYS A 374 -5.28 -24.51 -13.46
C LYS A 374 -5.54 -25.58 -12.40
N SER A 375 -4.48 -26.08 -11.75
CA SER A 375 -4.56 -27.15 -10.75
C SER A 375 -5.49 -26.80 -9.61
N LYS A 376 -6.17 -27.82 -9.06
CA LYS A 376 -7.06 -27.67 -7.91
C LYS A 376 -6.35 -27.92 -6.59
N GLU A 377 -5.06 -28.23 -6.64
CA GLU A 377 -4.19 -28.48 -5.50
C GLU A 377 -3.77 -27.19 -4.78
N GLN A 378 -4.75 -26.44 -4.32
CA GLN A 378 -4.49 -25.18 -3.64
C GLN A 378 -5.33 -25.09 -2.35
N ASP A 379 -4.79 -24.41 -1.35
CA ASP A 379 -5.45 -24.13 -0.08
C ASP A 379 -6.54 -23.05 -0.22
N PHE A 380 -7.16 -22.69 0.90
CA PHE A 380 -8.19 -21.64 0.98
C PHE A 380 -7.76 -20.29 0.40
N TRP A 381 -6.46 -19.99 0.36
CA TRP A 381 -5.89 -18.72 -0.07
C TRP A 381 -5.22 -18.79 -1.45
N GLY A 382 -5.24 -19.97 -2.09
CA GLY A 382 -4.70 -20.21 -3.43
C GLY A 382 -3.23 -20.64 -3.44
N PHE A 383 -2.62 -20.93 -2.29
CA PHE A 383 -1.27 -21.46 -2.20
C PHE A 383 -1.24 -22.97 -2.42
N TYR A 384 -0.14 -23.48 -2.95
CA TYR A 384 0.00 -24.90 -3.26
C TYR A 384 -0.04 -25.76 -1.98
N ASN A 385 -0.90 -26.77 -1.95
CA ASN A 385 -1.01 -27.67 -0.80
C ASN A 385 -0.92 -29.17 -1.15
N LYS A 386 -0.66 -29.54 -2.41
CA LYS A 386 -0.43 -30.93 -2.85
C LYS A 386 -1.48 -31.93 -2.35
N ASN A 387 -2.75 -31.53 -2.33
CA ASN A 387 -3.83 -32.37 -1.82
C ASN A 387 -4.41 -33.36 -2.86
N ASN A 388 -3.84 -33.41 -4.09
CA ASN A 388 -4.36 -34.18 -5.24
C ASN A 388 -5.82 -33.88 -5.60
N ALA A 389 -6.36 -32.73 -5.19
CA ALA A 389 -7.76 -32.39 -5.42
C ALA A 389 -8.08 -32.25 -6.91
N GLN A 390 -9.31 -32.65 -7.26
CA GLN A 390 -9.87 -32.51 -8.61
C GLN A 390 -10.92 -31.39 -8.69
N SER A 391 -11.24 -30.76 -7.55
CA SER A 391 -12.20 -29.68 -7.39
C SER A 391 -11.72 -28.70 -6.31
N LEU A 392 -12.11 -27.43 -6.41
CA LEU A 392 -11.85 -26.45 -5.35
C LEU A 392 -12.91 -26.48 -4.24
N LEU A 393 -13.93 -27.35 -4.34
CA LEU A 393 -15.02 -27.40 -3.37
C LEU A 393 -14.43 -27.81 -2.02
N PRO A 394 -14.53 -26.98 -0.98
CA PRO A 394 -13.95 -27.31 0.30
C PRO A 394 -14.73 -28.43 0.97
N LYS A 395 -13.99 -29.32 1.62
CA LYS A 395 -14.55 -30.22 2.62
C LYS A 395 -15.07 -29.38 3.79
N ILE A 396 -16.33 -29.58 4.16
CA ILE A 396 -17.02 -28.79 5.19
C ILE A 396 -17.47 -29.70 6.32
N TYR A 397 -17.39 -29.20 7.54
CA TYR A 397 -17.82 -29.88 8.74
C TYR A 397 -18.98 -29.12 9.37
N ILE A 398 -20.01 -29.84 9.82
CA ILE A 398 -21.20 -29.25 10.42
C ILE A 398 -21.29 -29.70 11.88
N ASP A 399 -21.34 -28.71 12.76
CA ASP A 399 -21.64 -28.83 14.18
C ASP A 399 -23.14 -28.66 14.40
N GLU A 400 -23.87 -29.77 14.52
CA GLU A 400 -25.30 -29.74 14.80
C GLU A 400 -25.62 -29.24 16.21
N SER A 401 -24.65 -29.18 17.12
CA SER A 401 -24.83 -28.62 18.48
C SER A 401 -24.77 -27.09 18.51
N SER A 402 -24.27 -26.46 17.44
CA SER A 402 -24.18 -25.01 17.28
C SER A 402 -25.42 -24.43 16.58
N PRO A 403 -25.76 -23.14 16.82
CA PRO A 403 -26.79 -22.45 16.03
C PRO A 403 -26.50 -22.55 14.53
N LYS A 404 -27.54 -22.61 13.68
CA LYS A 404 -27.41 -22.75 12.21
C LYS A 404 -26.48 -21.71 11.57
N SER A 405 -26.41 -20.51 12.15
CA SER A 405 -25.53 -19.42 11.73
C SER A 405 -24.05 -19.62 12.04
N LYS A 406 -23.69 -20.58 12.91
CA LYS A 406 -22.33 -20.89 13.37
C LYS A 406 -21.94 -22.36 13.21
N SER A 407 -22.79 -23.16 12.60
CA SER A 407 -22.65 -24.62 12.53
C SER A 407 -21.56 -25.07 11.55
N PHE A 408 -21.13 -24.23 10.61
CA PHE A 408 -20.09 -24.61 9.65
C PHE A 408 -18.69 -24.35 10.18
N VAL A 409 -17.87 -25.40 10.19
CA VAL A 409 -16.44 -25.32 10.43
C VAL A 409 -15.72 -25.63 9.11
N ASN A 410 -15.00 -24.64 8.59
CA ASN A 410 -14.36 -24.75 7.27
C ASN A 410 -12.83 -24.86 7.35
N TYR A 411 -12.19 -24.36 8.41
CA TYR A 411 -10.74 -24.09 8.39
C TYR A 411 -9.86 -25.12 9.07
N GLY A 412 -10.46 -26.03 9.86
CA GLY A 412 -9.72 -26.80 10.85
C GLY A 412 -9.10 -25.88 11.91
N TYR A 413 -8.83 -26.42 13.08
CA TYR A 413 -8.13 -25.71 14.15
C TYR A 413 -7.22 -26.71 14.86
N GLU A 414 -6.34 -26.22 15.72
CA GLU A 414 -5.46 -27.09 16.49
C GLU A 414 -6.27 -28.12 17.30
N ASN A 415 -5.92 -29.41 17.19
CA ASN A 415 -6.65 -30.56 17.76
C ASN A 415 -8.07 -30.80 17.19
N PHE A 416 -8.34 -30.36 15.95
CA PHE A 416 -9.60 -30.63 15.27
C PHE A 416 -9.86 -32.13 15.06
N ASN A 417 -10.89 -32.67 15.72
CA ASN A 417 -11.35 -34.05 15.55
C ASN A 417 -12.54 -34.10 14.57
N GLU A 418 -12.27 -34.50 13.33
CA GLU A 418 -13.28 -34.59 12.26
C GLU A 418 -14.47 -35.51 12.63
N ASN A 419 -14.28 -36.48 13.53
CA ASN A 419 -15.30 -37.47 13.90
C ASN A 419 -16.47 -36.90 14.72
N LEU A 420 -16.36 -35.67 15.23
CA LEU A 420 -17.41 -35.01 15.99
C LEU A 420 -18.41 -34.24 15.12
N TYR A 421 -18.23 -34.26 13.79
CA TYR A 421 -18.97 -33.41 12.86
C TYR A 421 -19.58 -34.21 11.72
N ILE A 422 -20.69 -33.70 11.15
CA ILE A 422 -21.14 -34.18 9.85
C ILE A 422 -20.18 -33.67 8.79
N LYS A 423 -19.63 -34.61 8.00
CA LYS A 423 -18.67 -34.32 6.94
C LYS A 423 -19.38 -34.26 5.58
N LEU A 424 -19.20 -33.15 4.88
CA LEU A 424 -19.57 -33.02 3.48
C LEU A 424 -18.35 -33.28 2.58
N ASP A 425 -18.57 -34.03 1.50
CA ASP A 425 -17.51 -34.36 0.53
C ASP A 425 -16.92 -33.10 -0.13
N GLY A 426 -15.59 -33.06 -0.21
CA GLY A 426 -14.85 -31.97 -0.80
C GLY A 426 -13.33 -32.14 -0.64
N ALA A 427 -12.57 -31.22 -1.22
CA ALA A 427 -11.13 -31.15 -1.14
C ALA A 427 -10.66 -30.64 0.24
N ASP A 428 -9.54 -31.19 0.73
CA ASP A 428 -8.87 -30.64 1.89
C ASP A 428 -8.12 -29.36 1.50
N ARG A 429 -8.67 -28.22 1.91
CA ARG A 429 -8.20 -26.89 1.52
C ARG A 429 -7.34 -26.25 2.61
N ARG A 430 -6.94 -27.00 3.64
CA ARG A 430 -6.03 -26.53 4.70
C ARG A 430 -4.64 -26.22 4.12
N SER A 431 -3.99 -25.21 4.68
CA SER A 431 -2.61 -24.83 4.31
C SER A 431 -1.60 -25.86 4.82
N ASN A 432 -0.49 -26.02 4.09
CA ASN A 432 0.67 -26.80 4.54
C ASN A 432 1.97 -26.23 3.95
N MET A 433 3.11 -26.84 4.27
CA MET A 433 4.42 -26.30 3.88
C MET A 433 4.70 -26.34 2.36
N ASN A 434 3.88 -27.00 1.54
CA ASN A 434 4.05 -26.93 0.08
C ASN A 434 3.83 -25.50 -0.47
N SER A 435 3.27 -24.59 0.33
CA SER A 435 3.17 -23.15 0.01
C SER A 435 4.53 -22.48 -0.23
N GLU A 436 5.65 -23.11 0.14
CA GLU A 436 7.00 -22.60 -0.13
C GLU A 436 7.49 -22.86 -1.57
N ALA A 437 6.71 -23.55 -2.40
CA ALA A 437 7.09 -23.84 -3.78
C ALA A 437 7.45 -22.57 -4.57
N CYS A 438 8.60 -22.63 -5.25
CA CYS A 438 9.21 -21.53 -6.02
C CYS A 438 9.49 -20.22 -5.22
N ILE A 439 9.37 -20.20 -3.89
CA ILE A 439 9.65 -18.99 -3.10
C ILE A 439 11.15 -18.69 -3.09
N LEU A 440 11.52 -17.41 -3.02
CA LEU A 440 12.90 -16.98 -2.90
C LEU A 440 13.50 -17.47 -1.57
N LYS A 441 14.68 -18.09 -1.61
CA LYS A 441 15.38 -18.62 -0.43
C LYS A 441 16.66 -17.86 -0.13
N THR A 442 17.42 -17.41 -1.12
CA THR A 442 18.66 -16.67 -0.87
C THR A 442 18.87 -15.57 -1.88
N VAL A 443 19.35 -14.43 -1.41
CA VAL A 443 19.89 -13.36 -2.25
C VAL A 443 21.37 -13.24 -1.98
N THR A 444 22.19 -13.32 -3.03
CA THR A 444 23.63 -13.08 -2.97
C THR A 444 23.95 -11.77 -3.68
N ASN A 445 24.71 -10.91 -3.02
CA ASN A 445 25.11 -9.63 -3.57
C ASN A 445 26.50 -9.70 -4.23
N LYS A 446 26.88 -8.64 -4.95
CA LYS A 446 28.17 -8.51 -5.63
C LYS A 446 29.43 -8.67 -4.76
N TRP A 447 29.30 -8.60 -3.43
CA TRP A 447 30.40 -8.79 -2.47
C TRP A 447 30.58 -10.25 -2.06
N GLY A 448 29.71 -11.14 -2.52
CA GLY A 448 29.64 -12.53 -2.11
C GLY A 448 28.82 -12.75 -0.84
N GLY A 449 28.43 -11.69 -0.13
CA GLY A 449 27.54 -11.80 1.03
C GLY A 449 26.14 -12.25 0.62
N SER A 450 25.50 -13.05 1.47
CA SER A 450 24.17 -13.59 1.20
C SER A 450 23.21 -13.48 2.37
N GLN A 451 21.92 -13.34 2.04
CA GLN A 451 20.80 -13.40 2.99
C GLN A 451 19.93 -14.60 2.64
N THR A 452 19.75 -15.52 3.58
CA THR A 452 18.93 -16.72 3.41
C THR A 452 17.69 -16.65 4.29
N TYR A 453 16.52 -16.79 3.68
CA TYR A 453 15.22 -16.67 4.34
C TYR A 453 14.64 -18.06 4.63
N ASN A 454 14.26 -18.28 5.88
CA ASN A 454 13.51 -19.43 6.31
C ASN A 454 12.08 -19.01 6.61
N TYR A 455 11.13 -19.76 6.07
CA TYR A 455 9.71 -19.46 6.17
C TYR A 455 9.01 -20.47 7.06
N GLU A 456 7.90 -20.05 7.66
CA GLU A 456 6.92 -20.89 8.30
C GLU A 456 5.51 -20.45 7.92
N LEU A 457 4.50 -21.27 8.19
CA LEU A 457 3.11 -20.90 7.96
C LEU A 457 2.68 -19.80 8.92
N ASN A 458 1.83 -18.90 8.41
CA ASN A 458 1.09 -17.99 9.28
C ASN A 458 0.16 -18.78 10.22
N ASP A 459 -0.12 -18.21 11.40
CA ASP A 459 -1.11 -18.69 12.35
C ASP A 459 -1.78 -17.49 13.03
N PHE A 460 -3.00 -17.68 13.51
CA PHE A 460 -3.79 -16.64 14.18
C PHE A 460 -4.86 -17.24 15.08
N MET A 461 -5.40 -16.41 15.97
CA MET A 461 -6.53 -16.78 16.83
C MET A 461 -7.86 -16.38 16.17
N TYR A 462 -8.82 -17.30 16.11
CA TYR A 462 -10.18 -17.07 15.63
C TYR A 462 -11.18 -17.84 16.49
N ASP A 463 -12.17 -17.13 17.05
CA ASP A 463 -13.18 -17.68 17.98
C ASP A 463 -12.56 -18.50 19.14
N GLY A 464 -11.47 -17.97 19.72
CA GLY A 464 -10.74 -18.62 20.82
C GLY A 464 -9.88 -19.83 20.41
N LYS A 465 -9.83 -20.20 19.12
CA LYS A 465 -9.07 -21.34 18.61
C LYS A 465 -7.91 -20.88 17.72
N LYS A 466 -6.80 -21.62 17.74
CA LYS A 466 -5.65 -21.39 16.87
C LYS A 466 -5.92 -22.00 15.49
N VAL A 467 -5.75 -21.21 14.44
CA VAL A 467 -5.87 -21.62 13.04
C VAL A 467 -4.53 -21.38 12.35
N THR A 468 -4.03 -22.39 11.63
CA THR A 468 -2.86 -22.28 10.76
C THR A 468 -3.31 -21.95 9.34
N GLY A 469 -2.61 -21.04 8.68
CA GLY A 469 -2.82 -20.74 7.27
C GLY A 469 -2.68 -19.26 6.94
N ASN A 470 -3.02 -18.93 5.70
CA ASN A 470 -2.89 -17.60 5.10
C ASN A 470 -1.45 -17.24 4.66
N GLY A 471 -0.85 -18.15 3.90
CA GLY A 471 0.49 -17.96 3.34
C GLY A 471 1.62 -18.17 4.35
N LEU A 472 2.77 -17.57 4.04
CA LEU A 472 4.02 -17.73 4.77
C LEU A 472 4.46 -16.43 5.45
N ARG A 473 5.25 -16.59 6.52
CA ARG A 473 6.01 -15.54 7.21
C ARG A 473 7.45 -15.99 7.44
N VAL A 474 8.35 -15.06 7.72
CA VAL A 474 9.77 -15.35 7.95
C VAL A 474 9.99 -15.84 9.38
N SER A 475 10.43 -17.09 9.55
CA SER A 475 10.83 -17.61 10.87
C SER A 475 12.24 -17.18 11.26
N SER A 476 13.16 -17.11 10.29
CA SER A 476 14.51 -16.61 10.50
C SER A 476 15.17 -16.11 9.22
N VAL A 477 16.15 -15.22 9.38
CA VAL A 477 17.06 -14.79 8.34
C VAL A 477 18.49 -15.11 8.75
N GLU A 478 19.22 -15.78 7.87
CA GLU A 478 20.64 -16.07 8.00
C GLU A 478 21.44 -15.11 7.12
N TYR A 479 22.48 -14.50 7.68
CA TYR A 479 23.38 -13.56 7.01
C TYR A 479 24.77 -14.17 6.95
N ASN A 480 25.32 -14.29 5.74
CA ASN A 480 26.68 -14.74 5.49
C ASN A 480 27.48 -13.58 4.86
N ASP A 481 28.64 -13.28 5.42
CA ASP A 481 29.48 -12.15 5.03
C ASP A 481 30.61 -12.49 4.03
N ASN A 482 30.53 -13.66 3.37
CA ASN A 482 31.51 -14.20 2.41
C ASN A 482 32.82 -14.71 3.04
N ASN A 483 32.99 -14.57 4.35
CA ASN A 483 34.17 -15.05 5.10
C ASN A 483 33.80 -16.14 6.12
N SER A 484 32.67 -16.81 5.90
CA SER A 484 32.14 -17.91 6.72
C SER A 484 31.59 -17.51 8.09
N ASN A 485 31.49 -16.21 8.43
CA ASN A 485 30.69 -15.84 9.59
C ASN A 485 29.21 -15.92 9.23
N ILE A 486 28.46 -16.56 10.12
CA ILE A 486 27.03 -16.76 9.95
C ILE A 486 26.32 -16.12 11.13
N TYR A 487 25.44 -15.18 10.83
CA TYR A 487 24.56 -14.57 11.81
C TYR A 487 23.12 -14.94 11.56
N LYS A 488 22.34 -15.13 12.62
CA LYS A 488 20.94 -15.54 12.53
C LYS A 488 20.07 -14.60 13.33
N THR A 489 18.98 -14.17 12.70
CA THR A 489 17.90 -13.46 13.36
C THR A 489 16.65 -14.33 13.30
N PHE A 490 16.06 -14.61 14.46
CA PHE A 490 14.84 -15.39 14.62
C PHE A 490 13.67 -14.46 14.95
N TYR A 491 12.48 -14.82 14.47
CA TYR A 491 11.24 -14.10 14.71
C TYR A 491 10.24 -15.03 15.40
N ASN A 492 9.64 -14.55 16.49
CA ASN A 492 8.58 -15.25 17.21
C ASN A 492 7.31 -14.40 17.23
N TYR A 493 6.22 -15.02 16.79
CA TYR A 493 4.90 -14.44 16.59
C TYR A 493 3.87 -14.92 17.64
N SER A 494 4.35 -15.50 18.73
CA SER A 494 3.53 -16.05 19.80
C SER A 494 3.95 -15.51 21.16
N LYS A 495 2.98 -15.38 22.07
CA LYS A 495 3.18 -15.02 23.47
C LYS A 495 2.62 -16.14 24.33
N ASN A 496 3.45 -16.70 25.23
CA ASN A 496 3.08 -17.86 26.05
C ASN A 496 2.51 -19.03 25.23
N SER A 497 3.14 -19.31 24.07
CA SER A 497 2.74 -20.35 23.10
C SER A 497 1.39 -20.11 22.40
N ILE A 498 0.76 -18.95 22.58
CA ILE A 498 -0.46 -18.56 21.89
C ILE A 498 -0.09 -17.57 20.77
N SER A 499 -0.63 -17.77 19.57
CA SER A 499 -0.41 -16.85 18.45
C SER A 499 -0.91 -15.45 18.79
N THR A 500 -0.12 -14.42 18.45
CA THR A 500 -0.52 -13.01 18.57
C THR A 500 -1.18 -12.49 17.29
N GLY A 501 -1.33 -13.38 16.30
CA GLY A 501 -1.88 -13.13 14.98
C GLY A 501 -3.41 -13.00 15.01
N SER A 502 -3.92 -12.11 14.17
CA SER A 502 -5.34 -11.88 13.96
C SER A 502 -5.61 -11.60 12.48
N VAL A 503 -6.82 -11.95 12.03
CA VAL A 503 -7.33 -11.65 10.70
C VAL A 503 -8.60 -10.83 10.83
N ILE A 504 -8.83 -9.92 9.88
CA ILE A 504 -10.02 -9.05 9.89
C ILE A 504 -11.26 -9.86 9.53
N ASN A 505 -11.17 -10.69 8.48
CA ASN A 505 -12.25 -11.56 8.05
C ASN A 505 -11.70 -12.95 7.68
N MET A 506 -12.44 -13.98 8.09
CA MET A 506 -12.24 -15.33 7.56
C MET A 506 -13.07 -15.49 6.29
N PRO A 507 -12.56 -16.25 5.29
CA PRO A 507 -13.41 -16.66 4.19
C PRO A 507 -14.64 -17.41 4.76
N VAL A 508 -15.71 -17.56 4.00
CA VAL A 508 -16.78 -18.53 4.27
C VAL A 508 -17.05 -19.24 2.95
N PHE A 509 -17.50 -20.50 2.96
CA PHE A 509 -17.74 -21.28 1.73
C PHE A 509 -19.04 -22.09 1.78
N SER A 510 -19.77 -21.99 2.89
CA SER A 510 -21.04 -22.68 3.13
C SER A 510 -22.09 -21.80 3.80
N TYR A 511 -23.36 -22.11 3.56
CA TYR A 511 -24.50 -21.59 4.34
C TYR A 511 -25.66 -22.60 4.39
N VAL A 512 -26.53 -22.48 5.40
CA VAL A 512 -27.80 -23.23 5.50
C VAL A 512 -28.91 -22.33 4.97
N ASN A 513 -29.83 -22.88 4.18
CA ASN A 513 -31.09 -22.19 3.85
C ASN A 513 -32.23 -22.73 4.73
N PRO A 514 -32.68 -21.98 5.76
CA PRO A 514 -33.60 -22.50 6.76
C PRO A 514 -35.09 -22.57 6.36
N ASN A 515 -35.54 -21.95 5.25
CA ASN A 515 -36.99 -21.74 5.03
C ASN A 515 -37.60 -22.38 3.77
N MET A 516 -36.97 -23.39 3.18
CA MET A 516 -37.73 -24.25 2.25
C MET A 516 -38.55 -25.23 3.08
N GLY A 517 -39.83 -24.89 3.30
CA GLY A 517 -40.81 -25.87 3.77
C GLY A 517 -40.74 -27.08 2.84
N VAL A 518 -40.34 -28.24 3.34
CA VAL A 518 -40.23 -29.42 2.48
C VAL A 518 -41.53 -30.18 2.54
N THR A 519 -42.20 -30.22 1.39
CA THR A 519 -43.42 -31.00 1.18
C THR A 519 -43.05 -32.42 0.80
N TYR A 520 -43.42 -33.39 1.61
CA TYR A 520 -43.20 -34.80 1.31
C TYR A 520 -44.45 -35.63 1.60
N MET A 521 -44.55 -36.78 0.92
CA MET A 521 -45.65 -37.73 1.13
C MET A 521 -45.15 -38.91 1.96
N ASP A 522 -45.84 -39.17 3.06
CA ASP A 522 -45.60 -40.35 3.92
C ASP A 522 -46.95 -40.96 4.30
N GLY A 523 -47.11 -42.26 4.08
CA GLY A 523 -48.37 -42.98 4.35
C GLY A 523 -49.62 -42.37 3.70
N GLY A 524 -49.50 -41.75 2.52
CA GLY A 524 -50.61 -41.10 1.81
C GLY A 524 -51.04 -39.73 2.36
N LYS A 525 -50.26 -39.15 3.27
CA LYS A 525 -50.49 -37.81 3.85
C LYS A 525 -49.41 -36.83 3.38
N VAL A 526 -49.79 -35.56 3.25
CA VAL A 526 -48.86 -34.48 2.90
C VAL A 526 -48.29 -33.91 4.19
N HIS A 527 -46.97 -33.91 4.31
CA HIS A 527 -46.23 -33.31 5.39
C HIS A 527 -45.53 -32.05 4.88
N ILE A 528 -45.56 -30.97 5.66
CA ILE A 528 -44.80 -29.74 5.40
C ILE A 528 -43.94 -29.46 6.63
N GLU A 529 -42.63 -29.42 6.44
CA GLU A 529 -41.67 -29.17 7.53
C GLU A 529 -40.93 -27.86 7.31
N TYR A 530 -41.16 -26.87 8.18
CA TYR A 530 -40.40 -25.61 8.26
C TYR A 530 -39.37 -25.67 9.40
N ALA A 531 -38.39 -24.76 9.40
CA ALA A 531 -37.41 -24.66 10.48
C ALA A 531 -38.01 -24.33 11.86
N TRP A 532 -39.23 -23.80 11.92
CA TRP A 532 -39.88 -23.40 13.17
C TRP A 532 -41.11 -24.24 13.54
N ALA A 533 -41.59 -25.09 12.62
CA ALA A 533 -42.78 -25.92 12.84
C ALA A 533 -42.85 -27.09 11.85
N LYS A 534 -43.32 -28.24 12.33
CA LYS A 534 -43.67 -29.40 11.50
C LYS A 534 -45.18 -29.55 11.44
N TYR A 535 -45.74 -29.51 10.24
CA TYR A 535 -47.17 -29.64 9.98
C TYR A 535 -47.50 -30.96 9.29
N ARG A 536 -48.61 -31.55 9.69
CA ARG A 536 -49.23 -32.69 9.01
C ARG A 536 -50.58 -32.25 8.44
N TYR A 537 -50.83 -32.55 7.16
CA TYR A 537 -52.08 -32.30 6.48
C TYR A 537 -52.81 -33.63 6.20
N GLY A 538 -53.97 -33.82 6.82
CA GLY A 538 -54.87 -34.95 6.55
C GLY A 538 -56.03 -34.54 5.64
N TRP A 539 -56.34 -35.34 4.61
CA TRP A 539 -57.54 -35.15 3.80
C TRP A 539 -58.77 -35.60 4.59
N GLY A 540 -59.50 -34.67 5.18
CA GLY A 540 -60.81 -34.91 5.78
C GLY A 540 -61.92 -34.70 4.75
N VAL A 541 -62.77 -35.70 4.53
CA VAL A 541 -64.00 -35.58 3.73
C VAL A 541 -65.16 -35.22 4.65
N THR A 542 -65.82 -34.08 4.42
CA THR A 542 -67.30 -33.99 4.50
C THR A 542 -67.86 -32.77 3.76
N VAL A 543 -68.83 -33.07 2.89
CA VAL A 543 -69.96 -32.30 2.32
C VAL A 543 -70.03 -30.80 2.65
N THR A 544 -69.23 -29.99 1.96
CA THR A 544 -69.61 -28.77 1.18
C THR A 544 -68.33 -28.03 0.75
N GLY A 545 -67.73 -28.48 -0.35
CA GLY A 545 -67.15 -27.58 -1.35
C GLY A 545 -65.77 -26.96 -1.18
N ILE A 546 -65.09 -26.95 -0.01
CA ILE A 546 -63.66 -26.57 0.09
C ILE A 546 -62.99 -27.37 1.22
N PRO A 547 -62.01 -28.26 0.96
CA PRO A 547 -61.31 -28.97 2.03
C PRO A 547 -60.36 -28.01 2.77
N TYR A 548 -60.68 -27.67 4.01
CA TYR A 548 -59.70 -27.12 4.95
C TYR A 548 -58.91 -28.27 5.57
N PRO A 549 -57.57 -28.26 5.47
CA PRO A 549 -56.77 -29.29 6.11
C PRO A 549 -56.79 -29.16 7.63
N ILE A 550 -56.80 -30.31 8.31
CA ILE A 550 -56.56 -30.36 9.76
C ILE A 550 -55.06 -30.16 9.97
N GLU A 551 -54.67 -29.01 10.51
CA GLU A 551 -53.28 -28.69 10.90
C GLU A 551 -52.97 -29.28 12.28
N GLU A 552 -52.05 -30.25 12.31
CA GLU A 552 -51.47 -30.76 13.55
C GLU A 552 -50.03 -30.27 13.67
N HIS A 553 -49.73 -29.45 14.70
CA HIS A 553 -48.38 -28.97 15.00
C HIS A 553 -47.60 -30.06 15.75
N LEU A 554 -46.60 -30.66 15.10
CA LEU A 554 -45.88 -31.83 15.60
C LEU A 554 -44.62 -31.51 16.42
N GLY A 555 -44.37 -30.23 16.72
CA GLY A 555 -43.24 -29.78 17.55
C GLY A 555 -42.32 -28.79 16.82
N SER A 556 -41.39 -28.20 17.59
CA SER A 556 -40.35 -27.28 17.10
C SER A 556 -38.96 -27.91 17.23
N SER A 557 -38.12 -27.74 16.22
CA SER A 557 -36.70 -28.14 16.26
C SER A 557 -35.87 -27.07 15.55
N ASN A 558 -34.72 -26.68 16.11
CA ASN A 558 -33.83 -25.71 15.47
C ASN A 558 -33.25 -26.20 14.12
N TRP A 559 -33.31 -27.50 13.84
CA TRP A 559 -32.78 -28.18 12.65
C TRP A 559 -33.84 -29.10 12.03
N SER A 560 -34.19 -28.87 10.76
CA SER A 560 -35.16 -29.69 10.02
C SER A 560 -34.47 -30.94 9.44
N SER A 561 -35.21 -32.05 9.38
CA SER A 561 -34.75 -33.28 8.71
C SER A 561 -34.53 -33.10 7.19
N TYR A 562 -35.00 -31.98 6.63
CA TYR A 562 -34.90 -31.64 5.22
C TYR A 562 -34.13 -30.34 4.94
N ASP A 563 -33.36 -29.82 5.90
CA ASP A 563 -32.48 -28.66 5.69
C ASP A 563 -31.55 -28.90 4.49
N LYS A 564 -31.38 -27.87 3.65
CA LYS A 564 -30.47 -27.88 2.49
C LYS A 564 -29.19 -27.14 2.81
N TYR A 565 -28.08 -27.81 2.57
CA TYR A 565 -26.73 -27.27 2.69
C TYR A 565 -26.24 -26.80 1.33
N PHE A 566 -25.74 -25.57 1.29
CA PHE A 566 -25.11 -25.00 0.10
C PHE A 566 -23.64 -24.78 0.36
N TYR A 567 -22.80 -25.19 -0.60
CA TYR A 567 -21.39 -24.88 -0.58
C TYR A 567 -20.80 -24.73 -1.98
N THR A 568 -19.74 -23.95 -2.06
CA THR A 568 -19.20 -23.49 -3.35
C THR A 568 -17.69 -23.30 -3.27
N THR A 569 -17.03 -23.32 -4.43
CA THR A 569 -15.59 -23.00 -4.56
C THR A 569 -15.33 -21.52 -4.41
N GLN A 570 -16.34 -20.70 -4.69
CA GLN A 570 -16.30 -19.30 -4.37
C GLN A 570 -16.17 -19.17 -2.86
N VAL A 571 -15.24 -18.32 -2.43
CA VAL A 571 -15.42 -17.76 -1.11
C VAL A 571 -16.76 -17.03 -1.18
N PHE A 572 -17.71 -17.54 -0.42
CA PHE A 572 -18.76 -16.80 0.23
C PHE A 572 -18.06 -15.76 1.12
N ALA A 573 -17.34 -14.85 0.50
CA ALA A 573 -16.74 -13.71 1.14
C ALA A 573 -17.82 -12.64 1.15
N PHE A 574 -17.69 -11.73 2.09
CA PHE A 574 -17.97 -10.32 1.89
C PHE A 574 -17.53 -10.02 0.44
N PRO A 575 -18.49 -9.76 -0.47
CA PRO A 575 -18.58 -10.39 -1.79
C PRO A 575 -17.39 -10.37 -2.71
N LEU A 576 -17.33 -11.41 -3.56
CA LEU A 576 -16.92 -11.38 -4.97
C LEU A 576 -16.04 -10.19 -5.35
N ASN A 577 -14.85 -10.20 -4.77
CA ASN A 577 -13.72 -9.46 -5.26
C ASN A 577 -12.44 -10.09 -4.77
N ASN A 578 -11.43 -10.05 -5.63
CA ASN A 578 -10.04 -10.13 -5.21
C ASN A 578 -9.74 -8.92 -4.31
N VAL A 579 -10.30 -8.87 -3.10
CA VAL A 579 -9.73 -8.05 -2.03
C VAL A 579 -8.43 -8.76 -1.66
N ALA A 580 -7.40 -8.51 -2.45
CA ALA A 580 -6.04 -8.96 -2.24
C ALA A 580 -5.42 -8.42 -0.93
N GLY A 581 -6.21 -7.81 -0.05
CA GLY A 581 -5.77 -7.14 1.17
C GLY A 581 -6.34 -7.66 2.49
N ASP A 582 -7.49 -8.35 2.52
CA ASP A 582 -8.24 -8.62 3.77
C ASP A 582 -7.90 -9.94 4.46
N PHE A 583 -7.02 -10.72 3.84
CA PHE A 583 -6.44 -11.92 4.41
C PHE A 583 -5.00 -11.67 4.88
N THR A 584 -4.61 -10.47 5.28
CA THR A 584 -3.28 -10.32 5.90
C THR A 584 -3.39 -10.71 7.37
N VAL A 585 -2.51 -11.60 7.84
CA VAL A 585 -2.37 -11.87 9.28
C VAL A 585 -1.51 -10.76 9.87
N ASN A 586 -2.08 -10.02 10.83
CA ASN A 586 -1.37 -8.98 11.57
C ASN A 586 -1.11 -9.45 13.00
N TYR A 587 0.12 -9.30 13.46
CA TYR A 587 0.57 -9.72 14.79
C TYR A 587 0.60 -8.54 15.74
N SER A 588 -0.09 -8.69 16.87
CA SER A 588 -0.09 -7.67 17.93
C SER A 588 1.26 -7.57 18.67
N GLN A 589 2.09 -8.62 18.59
CA GLN A 589 3.44 -8.62 19.15
C GLN A 589 4.37 -9.52 18.33
N ILE A 590 5.58 -9.04 18.02
CA ILE A 590 6.64 -9.79 17.35
C ILE A 590 7.93 -9.65 18.16
N THR A 591 8.60 -10.78 18.41
CA THR A 591 9.89 -10.83 19.10
C THR A 591 10.99 -11.19 18.11
N GLU A 592 12.04 -10.38 18.03
CA GLU A 592 13.25 -10.61 17.26
C GLU A 592 14.37 -11.04 18.22
N THR A 593 15.12 -12.08 17.89
CA THR A 593 16.34 -12.48 18.63
C THR A 593 17.47 -12.68 17.63
N SER A 594 18.61 -12.05 17.82
CA SER A 594 19.71 -12.09 16.85
C SER A 594 21.04 -12.45 17.48
N THR A 595 21.80 -13.30 16.79
CA THR A 595 23.20 -13.57 17.14
C THR A 595 24.15 -12.44 16.71
N MET A 596 23.70 -11.47 15.90
CA MET A 596 24.54 -10.32 15.49
C MET A 596 24.83 -9.36 16.63
N TYR A 597 23.83 -9.10 17.46
CA TYR A 597 23.93 -8.13 18.55
C TYR A 597 23.71 -8.78 19.93
N ASP A 598 23.65 -10.11 19.98
CA ASP A 598 23.48 -10.93 21.18
C ASP A 598 22.39 -10.37 22.11
N GLY A 599 21.17 -10.25 21.57
CA GLY A 599 20.06 -9.60 22.26
C GLY A 599 18.70 -9.87 21.64
N LYS A 600 17.67 -9.30 22.28
CA LYS A 600 16.26 -9.49 21.94
C LYS A 600 15.60 -8.12 21.71
N LYS A 601 14.69 -8.04 20.73
CA LYS A 601 13.79 -6.89 20.54
C LYS A 601 12.35 -7.36 20.57
N GLU A 602 11.48 -6.57 21.19
CA GLU A 602 10.04 -6.82 21.16
C GLU A 602 9.34 -5.62 20.55
N TYR A 603 8.50 -5.88 19.55
CA TYR A 603 7.64 -4.90 18.90
C TYR A 603 6.18 -5.20 19.29
N THR A 604 5.45 -4.18 19.73
CA THR A 604 4.02 -4.29 20.07
C THR A 604 3.21 -3.33 19.23
N PHE A 605 2.10 -3.81 18.67
CA PHE A 605 1.25 -3.06 17.75
C PHE A 605 -0.18 -2.93 18.29
N LEU A 606 -0.87 -1.86 17.88
CA LEU A 606 -2.32 -1.79 18.04
C LEU A 606 -2.98 -2.91 17.24
N ALA A 607 -3.85 -3.67 17.90
CA ALA A 607 -4.67 -4.66 17.22
C ALA A 607 -5.58 -3.95 16.19
N PRO A 608 -5.80 -4.55 15.00
CA PRO A 608 -6.75 -4.02 14.03
C PRO A 608 -8.15 -3.93 14.65
N ILE A 609 -8.81 -2.78 14.49
CA ILE A 609 -10.15 -2.54 15.03
C ILE A 609 -11.16 -3.09 14.03
N THR A 610 -11.93 -4.11 14.43
CA THR A 610 -13.08 -4.58 13.65
C THR A 610 -14.32 -3.75 14.00
N ASN A 611 -14.72 -2.80 13.16
CA ASN A 611 -16.02 -2.15 13.30
C ASN A 611 -17.09 -3.04 12.64
N ASN A 612 -17.88 -3.72 13.49
CA ASN A 612 -18.92 -4.66 13.05
C ASN A 612 -20.33 -4.06 12.94
N THR A 613 -20.48 -2.74 13.04
CA THR A 613 -21.79 -2.09 12.99
C THR A 613 -22.27 -1.93 11.55
N VAL A 614 -23.12 -2.86 11.09
CA VAL A 614 -24.07 -2.66 9.98
C VAL A 614 -25.25 -1.87 10.54
N SER A 615 -25.73 -0.86 9.82
CA SER A 615 -26.87 -0.06 10.29
C SER A 615 -28.20 -0.77 10.05
N ASP A 616 -28.49 -1.33 8.87
CA ASP A 616 -29.81 -1.92 8.59
C ASP A 616 -29.79 -2.99 7.47
N ASN A 617 -30.37 -4.16 7.73
CA ASN A 617 -30.66 -5.19 6.73
C ASN A 617 -32.16 -5.21 6.43
N VAL A 618 -32.57 -5.25 5.16
CA VAL A 618 -33.98 -5.39 4.79
C VAL A 618 -34.18 -6.55 3.82
N TYR A 619 -35.14 -7.43 4.12
CA TYR A 619 -35.43 -8.63 3.35
C TYR A 619 -36.84 -8.56 2.74
N PHE A 620 -36.94 -8.88 1.45
CA PHE A 620 -38.21 -8.93 0.73
C PHE A 620 -38.38 -10.26 0.03
N ARG A 621 -39.60 -10.79 0.04
CA ARG A 621 -40.03 -11.90 -0.80
C ARG A 621 -41.10 -11.41 -1.76
N LEU A 622 -40.93 -11.63 -3.06
CA LEU A 622 -42.00 -11.41 -4.04
C LEU A 622 -42.84 -12.70 -4.08
N VAL A 623 -44.04 -12.67 -3.48
CA VAL A 623 -44.98 -13.80 -3.54
C VAL A 623 -46.18 -13.36 -4.38
N GLY A 624 -46.39 -14.00 -5.54
CA GLY A 624 -47.54 -13.67 -6.40
C GLY A 624 -47.51 -12.28 -7.06
N GLY A 625 -46.40 -11.53 -6.93
CA GLY A 625 -46.22 -10.19 -7.51
C GLY A 625 -46.07 -9.07 -6.49
N ASP A 626 -46.45 -9.30 -5.22
CA ASP A 626 -46.39 -8.29 -4.17
C ASP A 626 -45.20 -8.50 -3.21
N PRO A 627 -44.49 -7.44 -2.79
CA PRO A 627 -43.40 -7.52 -1.82
C PRO A 627 -43.94 -7.80 -0.41
N TYR A 628 -43.49 -8.89 0.21
CA TYR A 628 -43.77 -9.25 1.60
C TYR A 628 -42.49 -9.15 2.45
N LEU A 629 -42.63 -8.63 3.68
CA LEU A 629 -41.53 -8.36 4.61
C LEU A 629 -41.45 -9.46 5.68
N ASP A 630 -40.31 -10.15 5.81
CA ASP A 630 -40.09 -11.18 6.84
C ASP A 630 -39.30 -10.60 8.02
N ASN A 631 -40.03 -10.07 9.01
CA ASN A 631 -39.45 -9.42 10.21
C ASN A 631 -39.08 -10.40 11.34
N ASN A 632 -39.53 -11.65 11.28
CA ASN A 632 -39.53 -12.54 12.44
C ASN A 632 -38.37 -13.53 12.48
N ASN A 633 -37.41 -13.43 11.54
CA ASN A 633 -36.38 -14.44 11.39
C ASN A 633 -34.98 -13.82 11.38
N THR A 634 -34.47 -13.60 12.59
CA THR A 634 -33.08 -13.21 12.87
C THR A 634 -32.07 -14.35 12.59
N ASP A 635 -32.57 -15.57 12.36
CA ASP A 635 -31.80 -16.80 12.13
C ASP A 635 -31.63 -17.16 10.65
N PHE A 636 -32.26 -16.41 9.74
CA PHE A 636 -31.71 -16.33 8.40
C PHE A 636 -30.31 -15.77 8.56
N GLY A 637 -29.30 -16.59 8.27
CA GLY A 637 -27.95 -16.13 8.10
C GLY A 637 -28.00 -14.75 7.48
N ASN A 638 -27.41 -13.77 8.18
CA ASN A 638 -27.13 -12.43 7.68
C ASN A 638 -26.90 -12.53 6.18
N PHE A 639 -27.38 -11.58 5.37
CA PHE A 639 -27.07 -11.49 3.93
C PHE A 639 -25.75 -12.16 3.69
N PRO A 640 -25.60 -13.24 2.87
CA PRO A 640 -24.64 -14.28 3.21
C PRO A 640 -23.30 -13.68 3.63
N PHE A 641 -22.87 -12.53 3.09
CA PHE A 641 -21.88 -11.71 3.80
C PHE A 641 -22.22 -10.20 3.85
N LYS A 642 -22.01 -9.58 5.02
CA LYS A 642 -21.82 -8.12 5.20
C LYS A 642 -20.80 -7.65 4.14
N PRO A 643 -20.83 -6.43 3.60
CA PRO A 643 -19.66 -5.93 2.88
C PRO A 643 -18.62 -5.53 3.90
N SER A 644 -17.36 -5.90 3.68
CA SER A 644 -16.28 -5.48 4.59
C SER A 644 -16.31 -3.97 4.59
N THR A 645 -16.60 -3.37 5.75
CA THR A 645 -16.32 -1.94 5.93
C THR A 645 -14.87 -1.79 5.51
N LEU A 646 -14.59 -0.97 4.50
CA LEU A 646 -13.24 -0.74 3.98
C LEU A 646 -12.38 0.02 5.01
N SER A 647 -12.35 -0.46 6.25
CA SER A 647 -11.35 -0.04 7.20
C SER A 647 -10.03 -0.45 6.57
N ASN A 648 -9.24 0.53 6.18
CA ASN A 648 -7.82 0.42 5.92
C ASN A 648 -7.08 -0.05 7.20
N GLY A 649 -7.52 -1.18 7.76
CA GLY A 649 -7.22 -1.71 9.09
C GLY A 649 -5.93 -2.51 9.14
N ASN A 650 -5.23 -2.62 8.01
CA ASN A 650 -3.87 -3.14 7.94
C ASN A 650 -2.83 -2.14 8.48
N ASN A 651 -3.23 -0.91 8.83
CA ASN A 651 -2.34 0.00 9.55
C ASN A 651 -2.19 -0.46 11.01
N THR A 652 -1.20 -1.30 11.25
CA THR A 652 -0.70 -1.60 12.59
C THR A 652 0.17 -0.44 13.05
N PHE A 653 -0.23 0.24 14.12
CA PHE A 653 0.58 1.30 14.71
C PHE A 653 1.54 0.69 15.73
N LEU A 654 2.85 0.91 15.54
CA LEU A 654 3.87 0.48 16.50
C LEU A 654 3.76 1.28 17.80
N VAL A 655 3.27 0.65 18.86
CA VAL A 655 3.01 1.27 20.17
C VAL A 655 4.23 1.19 21.07
N ASN A 656 4.93 0.05 21.07
CA ASN A 656 6.05 -0.17 21.97
C ASN A 656 7.17 -0.91 21.26
N THR A 657 8.41 -0.47 21.49
CA THR A 657 9.63 -1.20 21.12
C THR A 657 10.48 -1.35 22.37
N LYS A 658 10.83 -2.58 22.74
CA LYS A 658 11.79 -2.88 23.82
C LYS A 658 13.03 -3.53 23.24
N ILE A 659 14.18 -3.12 23.72
CA ILE A 659 15.48 -3.73 23.39
C ILE A 659 16.06 -4.29 24.68
N PHE A 660 16.52 -5.54 24.61
CA PHE A 660 17.10 -6.29 25.71
C PHE A 660 18.56 -6.61 25.44
N ASP A 661 19.37 -6.66 26.50
CA ASP A 661 20.71 -7.24 26.45
C ASP A 661 20.68 -8.78 26.47
N LYS A 662 21.88 -9.38 26.45
CA LYS A 662 22.08 -10.83 26.52
C LYS A 662 21.58 -11.48 27.81
N GLU A 663 21.43 -10.72 28.89
CA GLU A 663 20.90 -11.20 30.19
C GLU A 663 19.38 -11.03 30.27
N SER A 664 18.72 -10.65 29.16
CA SER A 664 17.30 -10.35 29.08
C SER A 664 16.87 -9.16 29.97
N LYS A 665 17.79 -8.23 30.27
CA LYS A 665 17.45 -6.95 30.89
C LYS A 665 17.14 -5.91 29.83
N ILE A 666 16.15 -5.06 30.09
CA ILE A 666 15.76 -4.00 29.16
C ILE A 666 16.84 -2.91 29.16
N ILE A 667 17.42 -2.60 28.01
CA ILE A 667 18.39 -1.52 27.84
C ILE A 667 17.72 -0.24 27.31
N SER A 668 16.70 -0.39 26.46
CA SER A 668 15.91 0.74 25.98
C SER A 668 14.47 0.36 25.68
N GLU A 669 13.59 1.35 25.79
CA GLU A 669 12.17 1.21 25.53
C GLU A 669 11.64 2.48 24.87
N SER A 670 10.85 2.36 23.81
CA SER A 670 10.15 3.47 23.16
C SER A 670 8.66 3.17 23.14
N ASN A 671 7.88 4.03 23.79
CA ASN A 671 6.42 3.98 23.86
C ASN A 671 5.81 5.13 23.06
N LYS A 672 4.79 4.84 22.26
CA LYS A 672 4.03 5.81 21.48
C LYS A 672 2.55 5.72 21.83
N GLU A 673 2.00 6.81 22.32
CA GLU A 673 0.56 6.98 22.47
C GLU A 673 0.02 7.65 21.20
N TYR A 674 -1.15 7.19 20.76
CA TYR A 674 -1.78 7.62 19.52
C TYR A 674 -3.14 8.24 19.79
N ILE A 675 -3.44 9.34 19.11
CA ILE A 675 -4.78 9.94 19.09
C ILE A 675 -5.39 9.79 17.71
N ASP A 676 -6.72 9.66 17.69
CA ASP A 676 -7.49 9.87 16.47
C ASP A 676 -7.37 11.35 16.08
N VAL A 677 -7.16 11.64 14.79
CA VAL A 677 -7.21 13.00 14.29
C VAL A 677 -8.67 13.50 14.37
N VAL A 678 -9.06 14.07 15.51
CA VAL A 678 -10.39 14.62 15.76
C VAL A 678 -10.27 16.15 15.82
N LYS A 679 -10.88 16.85 14.86
CA LYS A 679 -11.19 18.28 15.01
C LYS A 679 -12.70 18.44 15.01
N SER A 680 -13.24 19.02 16.09
CA SER A 680 -14.67 19.26 16.42
C SER A 680 -15.42 18.22 17.27
N GLY A 681 -14.76 17.20 17.82
CA GLY A 681 -15.42 16.21 18.69
C GLY A 681 -16.25 15.16 17.95
N GLN A 682 -16.28 15.20 16.62
CA GLN A 682 -16.77 14.10 15.77
C GLN A 682 -15.59 13.32 15.21
N ILE A 683 -15.62 12.00 15.35
CA ILE A 683 -14.66 11.08 14.74
C ILE A 683 -14.79 11.24 13.22
N THR A 684 -13.74 11.76 12.54
CA THR A 684 -13.65 11.79 11.07
C THR A 684 -13.46 10.37 10.53
N THR A 685 -14.51 9.56 10.63
CA THR A 685 -14.64 8.38 9.79
C THR A 685 -15.31 8.87 8.53
N ILE A 686 -14.67 8.74 7.37
CA ILE A 686 -15.37 8.94 6.10
C ILE A 686 -16.38 7.80 6.02
N LYS A 687 -17.65 8.12 6.29
CA LYS A 687 -18.77 7.20 6.23
C LYS A 687 -19.45 7.42 4.88
N SER A 688 -19.14 6.59 3.89
CA SER A 688 -19.97 6.46 2.70
C SER A 688 -20.95 5.30 2.89
N GLU A 689 -22.16 5.42 2.36
CA GLU A 689 -23.17 4.38 2.46
C GLU A 689 -23.26 3.66 1.11
N GLY A 690 -22.90 2.38 1.09
CA GLY A 690 -23.09 1.50 -0.04
C GLY A 690 -24.43 0.76 0.06
N LEU A 691 -25.04 0.48 -1.08
CA LEU A 691 -26.23 -0.36 -1.16
C LEU A 691 -25.88 -1.61 -1.97
N ARG A 692 -26.14 -2.77 -1.36
CA ARG A 692 -26.01 -4.04 -2.07
C ARG A 692 -27.35 -4.72 -2.20
N ALA A 693 -27.68 -5.14 -3.41
CA ALA A 693 -28.88 -5.92 -3.66
C ALA A 693 -28.53 -7.20 -4.41
N ASN A 694 -28.96 -8.34 -3.88
CA ASN A 694 -28.78 -9.64 -4.52
C ASN A 694 -30.07 -10.43 -4.52
N TYR A 695 -30.28 -11.18 -5.60
CA TYR A 695 -31.09 -12.37 -5.57
C TYR A 695 -30.30 -13.46 -4.80
N PRO A 696 -30.88 -14.11 -3.78
CA PRO A 696 -30.33 -15.37 -3.31
C PRO A 696 -30.35 -16.30 -4.53
N LEU A 697 -29.16 -16.67 -5.01
CA LEU A 697 -28.94 -17.39 -6.28
C LEU A 697 -29.84 -18.64 -6.38
N TYR A 698 -31.01 -18.48 -6.99
CA TYR A 698 -31.95 -19.56 -7.27
C TYR A 698 -31.54 -20.22 -8.59
N PRO A 699 -31.38 -21.55 -8.65
CA PRO A 699 -31.43 -22.25 -9.92
C PRO A 699 -32.86 -22.11 -10.47
N VAL A 700 -32.97 -21.43 -11.61
CA VAL A 700 -34.23 -21.22 -12.33
C VAL A 700 -34.72 -22.57 -12.86
N TYR A 701 -35.65 -23.20 -12.16
CA TYR A 701 -36.46 -24.28 -12.70
C TYR A 701 -37.87 -23.75 -12.95
N SER A 702 -38.09 -23.22 -14.15
CA SER A 702 -39.37 -23.19 -14.90
C SER A 702 -39.55 -21.88 -15.67
N SER A 703 -40.33 -21.98 -16.75
CA SER A 703 -40.68 -20.97 -17.74
C SER A 703 -41.49 -19.77 -17.21
N ASN A 704 -41.34 -19.40 -15.93
CA ASN A 704 -41.99 -18.23 -15.35
C ASN A 704 -41.17 -17.66 -14.16
N PRO A 705 -40.17 -16.80 -14.41
CA PRO A 705 -39.14 -16.40 -13.42
C PRO A 705 -39.62 -15.48 -12.28
N PHE A 706 -40.92 -15.21 -12.15
CA PHE A 706 -41.44 -14.12 -11.30
C PHE A 706 -42.32 -14.53 -10.12
N LYS A 707 -42.56 -15.82 -9.86
CA LYS A 707 -43.53 -16.22 -8.82
C LYS A 707 -42.99 -16.31 -7.39
N ASP A 708 -41.66 -16.39 -7.17
CA ASP A 708 -41.08 -16.58 -5.82
C ASP A 708 -39.63 -16.07 -5.68
N SER A 709 -39.31 -14.90 -6.23
CA SER A 709 -37.94 -14.33 -6.15
C SER A 709 -37.79 -13.48 -4.89
N ALA A 710 -37.01 -13.94 -3.92
CA ALA A 710 -36.60 -13.10 -2.79
C ALA A 710 -35.49 -12.12 -3.25
N VAL A 711 -35.53 -10.88 -2.78
CA VAL A 711 -34.47 -9.89 -3.01
C VAL A 711 -34.02 -9.41 -1.64
N LYS A 712 -32.72 -9.47 -1.38
CA LYS A 712 -32.15 -8.95 -0.13
C LYS A 712 -31.37 -7.68 -0.44
N ILE A 713 -31.64 -6.64 0.34
CA ILE A 713 -30.97 -5.34 0.24
C ILE A 713 -30.28 -5.05 1.57
N THR A 714 -28.99 -4.75 1.50
CA THR A 714 -28.19 -4.39 2.69
C THR A 714 -27.56 -3.02 2.48
N LYS A 715 -27.78 -2.13 3.43
CA LYS A 715 -27.05 -0.87 3.54
C LYS A 715 -25.82 -1.11 4.40
N TYR A 716 -24.66 -0.65 3.95
CA TYR A 716 -23.42 -0.82 4.69
C TYR A 716 -22.57 0.44 4.62
N ASN A 717 -21.72 0.61 5.64
CA ASN A 717 -20.82 1.73 5.69
C ASN A 717 -19.47 1.35 5.07
N ILE A 718 -19.02 2.18 4.14
CA ILE A 718 -17.63 2.21 3.68
C ILE A 718 -16.93 3.17 4.63
N LEU A 719 -16.08 2.61 5.48
CA LEU A 719 -15.37 3.36 6.51
C LEU A 719 -13.90 3.43 6.14
N GLU A 720 -13.43 4.54 5.60
CA GLU A 720 -11.99 4.76 5.54
C GLU A 720 -11.45 4.90 6.99
N ASN A 721 -10.34 4.22 7.33
CA ASN A 721 -9.81 4.07 8.70
C ASN A 721 -9.59 5.41 9.45
N ARG A 722 -9.48 5.36 10.79
CA ARG A 722 -9.02 6.51 11.57
C ARG A 722 -7.53 6.68 11.33
N GLU A 723 -7.14 7.78 10.71
CA GLU A 723 -5.75 8.18 10.75
C GLU A 723 -5.38 8.50 12.19
N LYS A 724 -4.36 7.81 12.71
CA LYS A 724 -3.81 8.04 14.04
C LYS A 724 -2.43 8.65 13.93
N VAL A 725 -2.22 9.69 14.72
CA VAL A 725 -0.93 10.35 14.87
C VAL A 725 -0.42 10.15 16.29
N ALA A 726 0.89 9.99 16.44
CA ALA A 726 1.48 9.81 17.77
C ALA A 726 1.42 11.15 18.51
N ASN A 727 0.67 11.27 19.60
CA ASN A 727 0.58 12.51 20.38
C ASN A 727 1.60 12.57 21.51
N LYS A 728 2.19 11.43 21.89
CA LYS A 728 3.21 11.35 22.92
C LYS A 728 4.17 10.21 22.63
N ILE A 729 5.45 10.50 22.75
CA ILE A 729 6.56 9.55 22.62
C ILE A 729 7.32 9.57 23.93
N THR A 730 7.50 8.40 24.55
CA THR A 730 8.29 8.21 25.76
C THR A 730 9.44 7.27 25.45
N GLU A 731 10.66 7.79 25.51
CA GLU A 731 11.89 7.02 25.34
C GLU A 731 12.50 6.79 26.72
N THR A 732 12.77 5.55 27.07
CA THR A 732 13.40 5.17 28.33
C THR A 732 14.71 4.46 28.03
N GLU A 733 15.82 5.01 28.49
CA GLU A 733 17.13 4.34 28.47
C GLU A 733 17.48 3.87 29.87
N ARG A 734 18.10 2.68 30.00
CA ARG A 734 18.54 2.17 31.30
C ARG A 734 20.07 2.12 31.34
N PHE A 735 20.65 2.83 32.31
CA PHE A 735 22.09 2.76 32.61
C PHE A 735 22.29 2.26 34.04
N GLN A 736 23.00 1.14 34.22
CA GLN A 736 23.16 0.46 35.51
C GLN A 736 21.81 0.21 36.21
N ASP A 737 20.84 -0.32 35.47
CA ASP A 737 19.47 -0.59 35.91
C ASP A 737 18.64 0.64 36.35
N LYS A 738 19.16 1.87 36.19
CA LYS A 738 18.42 3.12 36.43
C LYS A 738 17.76 3.64 35.15
N PRO A 739 16.43 3.90 35.13
CA PRO A 739 15.74 4.44 33.97
C PRO A 739 15.94 5.95 33.82
N TYR A 740 16.11 6.39 32.58
CA TYR A 740 16.15 7.77 32.14
C TYR A 740 15.08 7.98 31.08
N GLU A 741 14.04 8.73 31.43
CA GLU A 741 12.89 8.96 30.56
C GLU A 741 12.99 10.32 29.84
N ASN A 742 12.73 10.30 28.54
CA ASN A 742 12.52 11.48 27.71
C ASN A 742 11.10 11.41 27.13
N ILE A 743 10.29 12.41 27.48
CA ILE A 743 8.90 12.49 27.05
C ILE A 743 8.76 13.66 26.08
N LYS A 744 8.26 13.37 24.89
CA LYS A 744 7.94 14.34 23.85
C LYS A 744 6.45 14.27 23.51
N SER A 745 5.74 15.37 23.69
CA SER A 745 4.34 15.53 23.28
C SER A 745 4.23 16.25 21.94
N LEU A 746 3.27 15.87 21.11
CA LEU A 746 3.05 16.37 19.75
C LEU A 746 1.59 16.80 19.57
N GLU A 747 1.38 17.98 18.99
CA GLU A 747 0.06 18.46 18.54
C GLU A 747 0.06 18.75 17.04
N TYR A 748 -1.09 18.56 16.39
CA TYR A 748 -1.21 18.54 14.94
C TYR A 748 -2.31 19.49 14.42
N ASN A 749 -2.14 20.04 13.22
CA ASN A 749 -3.20 20.78 12.53
C ASN A 749 -4.20 19.84 11.81
N SER A 750 -5.09 20.40 10.98
CA SER A 750 -6.20 19.66 10.33
C SER A 750 -5.73 18.72 9.22
N ARG A 751 -4.47 18.92 8.82
CA ARG A 751 -3.74 18.24 7.77
C ARG A 751 -2.67 17.30 8.35
N ASN A 752 -2.65 17.08 9.67
CA ASN A 752 -1.70 16.22 10.37
C ASN A 752 -0.23 16.70 10.34
N TYR A 753 0.00 18.00 10.12
CA TYR A 753 1.32 18.59 10.34
C TYR A 753 1.53 18.93 11.81
N ILE A 754 2.74 18.67 12.30
CA ILE A 754 3.14 18.94 13.69
C ILE A 754 3.19 20.46 13.89
N ILE A 755 2.24 21.01 14.63
CA ILE A 755 2.21 22.45 14.96
C ILE A 755 2.83 22.76 16.32
N LYS A 756 3.01 21.74 17.17
CA LYS A 756 3.64 21.89 18.48
C LYS A 756 4.37 20.63 18.90
N GLU A 757 5.57 20.81 19.42
CA GLU A 757 6.37 19.79 20.09
C GLU A 757 6.69 20.28 21.50
N SER A 758 6.48 19.48 22.54
CA SER A 758 6.83 19.85 23.92
C SER A 758 7.66 18.76 24.58
N TRP A 759 8.74 19.14 25.28
CA TRP A 759 9.62 18.21 25.99
C TRP A 759 10.26 18.89 27.22
N ASN A 760 10.79 18.11 28.15
CA ASN A 760 11.58 18.63 29.27
C ASN A 760 13.04 18.27 29.10
N ASP A 761 13.96 19.14 29.52
CA ASP A 761 15.37 18.77 29.62
C ASP A 761 15.68 18.08 30.96
N SER A 762 16.96 17.72 31.14
CA SER A 762 17.44 17.03 32.35
C SER A 762 17.51 17.93 33.59
N GLU A 763 17.31 19.22 33.41
CA GLU A 763 17.34 20.25 34.46
C GLU A 763 15.91 20.66 34.85
N GLY A 764 14.88 20.02 34.29
CA GLY A 764 13.48 20.30 34.54
C GLY A 764 12.92 21.50 33.77
N ASN A 765 13.68 22.07 32.82
CA ASN A 765 13.16 23.15 31.97
C ASN A 765 12.21 22.57 30.93
N ASN A 766 11.06 23.20 30.79
CA ASN A 766 10.09 22.87 29.76
C ASN A 766 10.44 23.61 28.46
N TYR A 767 10.48 22.88 27.36
CA TYR A 767 10.65 23.38 26.01
C TYR A 767 9.40 23.14 25.19
N GLU A 768 9.10 24.09 24.32
CA GLU A 768 8.01 23.99 23.37
C GLU A 768 8.44 24.59 22.03
N LYS A 769 8.29 23.84 20.94
CA LYS A 769 8.48 24.34 19.57
C LYS A 769 7.13 24.43 18.89
N ARG A 770 6.71 25.62 18.49
CA ARG A 770 5.52 25.86 17.67
C ARG A 770 5.91 26.05 16.21
N ILE A 771 5.10 25.53 15.29
CA ILE A 771 5.33 25.60 13.84
C ILE A 771 4.03 26.02 13.15
N LYS A 772 4.11 26.97 12.22
CA LYS A 772 3.04 27.31 11.27
C LYS A 772 3.47 27.00 9.85
N TYR A 773 2.60 26.33 9.12
CA TYR A 773 2.75 25.97 7.71
C TYR A 773 1.92 26.89 6.82
N SER A 774 2.13 26.85 5.51
CA SER A 774 1.34 27.64 4.56
C SER A 774 -0.17 27.42 4.71
N SER A 775 -0.58 26.19 5.03
CA SER A 775 -1.98 25.82 5.28
C SER A 775 -2.62 26.53 6.48
N ASP A 776 -1.80 27.04 7.42
CA ASP A 776 -2.29 27.74 8.61
C ASP A 776 -2.56 29.23 8.33
N PHE A 777 -2.26 29.72 7.12
CA PHE A 777 -2.52 31.09 6.68
C PHE A 777 -3.62 31.12 5.63
N SER A 778 -4.78 31.68 5.98
CA SER A 778 -5.83 31.98 5.00
C SER A 778 -5.40 33.14 4.11
N ALA A 779 -5.33 32.93 2.79
CA ALA A 779 -5.11 34.00 1.82
C ALA A 779 -6.35 34.10 0.91
N ALA A 780 -7.08 35.21 1.02
CA ALA A 780 -8.29 35.49 0.26
C ALA A 780 -8.18 36.86 -0.42
N GLY A 781 -8.96 37.06 -1.50
CA GLY A 781 -8.86 38.26 -2.34
C GLY A 781 -7.68 38.21 -3.31
N THR A 782 -7.24 39.38 -3.77
CA THR A 782 -6.11 39.56 -4.70
C THR A 782 -4.93 40.16 -3.91
N PRO A 783 -3.97 39.34 -3.44
CA PRO A 783 -2.81 39.84 -2.71
C PRO A 783 -1.94 40.76 -3.58
N VAL A 784 -1.10 41.58 -2.93
CA VAL A 784 -0.12 42.42 -3.63
C VAL A 784 0.90 41.52 -4.35
N VAL A 785 1.20 41.82 -5.61
CA VAL A 785 2.16 41.07 -6.42
C VAL A 785 3.55 41.09 -5.79
N GLY A 786 4.20 39.94 -5.70
CA GLY A 786 5.52 39.76 -5.09
C GLY A 786 5.52 39.73 -3.55
N SER A 787 4.34 39.73 -2.92
CA SER A 787 4.22 39.65 -1.45
C SER A 787 4.21 38.23 -0.92
N GLN A 788 4.49 38.09 0.38
CA GLN A 788 4.30 36.84 1.13
C GLN A 788 2.87 36.32 1.01
N SER A 789 1.86 37.20 1.04
CA SER A 789 0.45 36.81 0.95
C SER A 789 0.11 36.23 -0.43
N GLU A 790 0.72 36.72 -1.52
CA GLU A 790 0.59 36.10 -2.85
C GLU A 790 1.21 34.70 -2.87
N ALA A 791 2.42 34.56 -2.30
CA ALA A 791 3.10 33.27 -2.23
C ALA A 791 2.28 32.26 -1.42
N LEU A 792 1.76 32.64 -0.25
CA LEU A 792 0.89 31.79 0.58
C LEU A 792 -0.39 31.38 -0.16
N LYS A 793 -1.02 32.30 -0.91
CA LYS A 793 -2.18 31.96 -1.75
C LYS A 793 -1.80 30.92 -2.80
N PHE A 794 -0.73 31.16 -3.55
CA PHE A 794 -0.25 30.25 -4.58
C PHE A 794 0.09 28.87 -4.01
N MET A 795 0.75 28.83 -2.86
CA MET A 795 1.10 27.61 -2.15
C MET A 795 -0.14 26.80 -1.76
N ASN A 796 -1.16 27.46 -1.19
CA ASN A 796 -2.41 26.79 -0.83
C ASN A 796 -3.19 26.28 -2.05
N ASP A 797 -3.27 27.08 -3.12
CA ASP A 797 -3.98 26.72 -4.35
C ASP A 797 -3.31 25.53 -5.10
N ASN A 798 -2.00 25.33 -4.92
CA ASN A 798 -1.22 24.28 -5.59
C ASN A 798 -0.74 23.18 -4.64
N ASN A 799 -1.37 23.04 -3.46
CA ASN A 799 -1.07 22.01 -2.47
C ASN A 799 0.42 21.98 -2.00
N ILE A 800 1.08 23.14 -1.94
CA ILE A 800 2.43 23.32 -1.37
C ILE A 800 2.26 23.62 0.13
N LEU A 801 1.91 22.59 0.89
CA LEU A 801 1.48 22.68 2.29
C LEU A 801 2.59 22.36 3.29
N SER A 802 3.61 21.59 2.90
CA SER A 802 4.63 21.07 3.82
C SER A 802 5.74 22.06 4.20
N ARG A 803 5.77 23.25 3.59
CA ARG A 803 6.83 24.24 3.84
C ARG A 803 6.54 25.04 5.13
N PRO A 804 7.44 25.02 6.14
CA PRO A 804 7.26 25.82 7.33
C PRO A 804 7.41 27.31 7.00
N ILE A 805 6.47 28.11 7.49
CA ILE A 805 6.50 29.57 7.37
C ILE A 805 7.15 30.15 8.61
N GLU A 806 6.70 29.77 9.81
CA GLU A 806 7.20 30.30 11.07
C GLU A 806 7.45 29.16 12.06
N SER A 807 8.60 29.16 12.75
CA SER A 807 8.88 28.25 13.85
C SER A 807 9.44 29.01 15.05
N VAL A 808 8.91 28.73 16.24
CA VAL A 808 9.23 29.47 17.47
C VAL A 808 9.50 28.49 18.59
N VAL A 809 10.60 28.69 19.32
CA VAL A 809 10.97 27.87 20.48
C VAL A 809 10.81 28.67 21.76
N PHE A 810 10.11 28.07 22.71
CA PHE A 810 9.89 28.57 24.05
C PHE A 810 10.68 27.72 25.05
N ARG A 811 11.18 28.36 26.11
CA ARG A 811 11.70 27.74 27.32
C ARG A 811 10.95 28.30 28.52
N ASN A 812 10.27 27.46 29.29
CA ASN A 812 9.47 27.86 30.44
C ASN A 812 8.49 29.02 30.09
N ASN A 813 7.71 28.84 29.01
CA ASN A 813 6.74 29.81 28.44
C ASN A 813 7.33 31.13 27.91
N LYS A 814 8.66 31.24 27.81
CA LYS A 814 9.34 32.44 27.29
C LYS A 814 10.01 32.13 25.96
N VAL A 815 9.90 33.02 24.98
CA VAL A 815 10.51 32.80 23.67
C VAL A 815 12.03 32.89 23.77
N ILE A 816 12.75 31.96 23.13
CA ILE A 816 14.21 31.92 23.08
C ILE A 816 14.77 31.93 21.66
N SER A 817 13.98 31.54 20.65
CA SER A 817 14.34 31.67 19.25
C SER A 817 13.10 31.64 18.37
N GLY A 818 13.20 32.25 17.18
CA GLY A 818 12.19 32.15 16.15
C GLY A 818 12.84 32.22 14.77
N GLU A 819 12.33 31.45 13.82
CA GLU A 819 12.71 31.47 12.41
C GLU A 819 11.46 31.72 11.56
N LEU A 820 11.59 32.60 10.58
CA LEU A 820 10.51 32.98 9.68
C LEU A 820 11.00 32.98 8.22
N ASN A 821 10.34 32.18 7.40
CA ASN A 821 10.61 31.99 5.98
C ASN A 821 9.65 32.86 5.14
N ILE A 822 10.20 33.87 4.46
CA ILE A 822 9.46 34.70 3.52
C ILE A 822 9.67 34.16 2.11
N TYR A 823 8.57 33.84 1.44
CA TYR A 823 8.50 33.35 0.08
C TYR A 823 7.96 34.41 -0.88
N LYS A 824 8.33 34.28 -2.15
CA LYS A 824 7.78 35.07 -3.25
C LYS A 824 7.35 34.16 -4.39
N ARG A 825 6.22 34.48 -5.01
CA ARG A 825 5.79 33.83 -6.24
C ARG A 825 6.55 34.43 -7.42
N VAL A 826 7.06 33.58 -8.29
CA VAL A 826 7.64 33.98 -9.58
C VAL A 826 7.09 33.04 -10.64
N GLY A 827 6.27 33.58 -11.56
CA GLY A 827 5.58 32.78 -12.57
C GLY A 827 4.67 31.71 -11.95
N ASN A 828 4.95 30.44 -12.28
CA ASN A 828 4.23 29.27 -11.76
C ASN A 828 5.00 28.54 -10.65
N SER A 829 5.85 29.26 -9.92
CA SER A 829 6.74 28.72 -8.89
C SER A 829 6.76 29.61 -7.64
N VAL A 830 7.28 29.08 -6.54
CA VAL A 830 7.46 29.81 -5.28
C VAL A 830 8.85 29.57 -4.69
N PHE A 831 9.53 30.66 -4.36
CA PHE A 831 10.93 30.69 -3.93
C PHE A 831 11.05 31.31 -2.56
N LEU A 832 11.97 30.78 -1.73
CA LEU A 832 12.36 31.45 -0.50
C LEU A 832 13.09 32.74 -0.89
N SER A 833 12.66 33.88 -0.36
CA SER A 833 13.25 35.20 -0.61
C SER A 833 14.02 35.72 0.58
N GLU A 834 13.57 35.45 1.82
CA GLU A 834 14.24 35.90 3.04
C GLU A 834 14.11 34.84 4.13
N LEU A 835 15.16 34.66 4.91
CA LEU A 835 15.14 34.00 6.21
C LEU A 835 15.31 35.07 7.28
N LYS A 836 14.35 35.16 8.18
CA LYS A 836 14.38 36.05 9.34
C LYS A 836 14.53 35.26 10.63
N THR A 837 15.28 35.82 11.58
CA THR A 837 15.40 35.26 12.93
C THR A 837 14.93 36.27 13.95
N LEU A 838 14.33 35.78 15.03
CA LEU A 838 13.86 36.63 16.11
C LEU A 838 15.06 37.13 16.95
N LEU A 839 15.23 38.45 17.05
CA LEU A 839 16.23 39.04 17.93
C LEU A 839 15.68 39.09 19.36
N ILE A 840 16.33 38.36 20.27
CA ILE A 840 15.89 38.24 21.66
C ILE A 840 17.08 38.52 22.59
N ASP A 841 17.05 39.70 23.21
CA ASP A 841 18.07 40.09 24.20
C ASP A 841 17.73 39.58 25.62
N ASN A 842 16.45 39.22 25.88
CA ASN A 842 15.97 38.68 27.17
C ASN A 842 14.70 37.81 26.99
N LEU A 843 14.44 36.89 27.93
CA LEU A 843 13.26 36.02 27.97
C LEU A 843 11.94 36.83 27.96
N ASP A 844 11.21 36.85 26.83
CA ASP A 844 10.01 37.66 26.63
C ASP A 844 8.71 36.83 26.50
N ILE A 845 7.62 37.34 27.06
CA ILE A 845 6.27 36.78 27.08
C ILE A 845 5.29 37.48 26.10
N SER A 846 5.69 38.59 25.45
CA SER A 846 4.83 39.45 24.61
C SER A 846 4.79 39.10 23.11
N TYR A 847 5.44 38.01 22.71
CA TYR A 847 5.61 37.60 21.31
C TYR A 847 4.30 37.41 20.55
N GLN A 848 4.26 37.94 19.32
CA GLN A 848 3.12 37.82 18.40
C GLN A 848 3.45 36.86 17.25
N PHE A 849 2.64 35.81 17.11
CA PHE A 849 2.74 34.93 15.94
C PHE A 849 2.38 35.66 14.66
N SER A 850 3.03 35.30 13.56
CA SER A 850 2.71 35.83 12.25
C SER A 850 1.27 35.45 11.82
N ILE A 851 0.59 36.35 11.15
CA ILE A 851 -0.79 36.18 10.65
C ILE A 851 -0.91 36.72 9.22
N ASN A 852 -1.89 36.20 8.48
CA ASN A 852 -2.26 36.73 7.16
C ASN A 852 -3.72 37.19 7.18
N ASN A 853 -3.94 38.51 7.14
CA ASN A 853 -5.27 39.12 7.15
C ASN A 853 -5.76 39.32 5.71
N GLY A 854 -5.96 38.21 4.98
CA GLY A 854 -6.39 38.23 3.57
C GLY A 854 -5.26 38.62 2.61
N SER A 855 -5.00 39.92 2.48
CA SER A 855 -4.04 40.51 1.53
C SER A 855 -2.73 41.00 2.15
N SER A 856 -2.59 40.98 3.48
CA SER A 856 -1.42 41.49 4.19
C SER A 856 -0.90 40.49 5.23
N PHE A 857 0.41 40.21 5.16
CA PHE A 857 1.14 39.38 6.10
C PHE A 857 1.81 40.25 7.16
N THR A 858 1.52 39.97 8.44
CA THR A 858 2.15 40.66 9.58
C THR A 858 2.90 39.67 10.45
N GLN A 859 3.98 40.13 11.07
CA GLN A 859 4.92 39.36 11.91
C GLN A 859 5.31 40.19 13.13
N ASP A 860 5.92 39.56 14.14
CA ASP A 860 6.55 40.28 15.26
C ASP A 860 7.63 41.25 14.75
N SER A 861 7.67 42.47 15.29
CA SER A 861 8.58 43.53 14.85
C SER A 861 10.05 43.23 15.12
N ARG A 862 10.36 42.26 15.99
CA ARG A 862 11.74 41.85 16.33
C ARG A 862 12.36 40.86 15.34
N TYR A 863 11.59 40.38 14.36
CA TYR A 863 12.15 39.54 13.30
C TYR A 863 13.05 40.37 12.40
N MET A 864 14.34 40.03 12.37
CA MET A 864 15.35 40.65 11.52
C MET A 864 15.74 39.69 10.40
N THR A 865 15.85 40.19 9.18
CA THR A 865 16.38 39.39 8.07
C THR A 865 17.85 39.10 8.32
N VAL A 866 18.22 37.82 8.29
CA VAL A 866 19.62 37.38 8.40
C VAL A 866 20.20 36.95 7.06
N GLN A 867 19.34 36.55 6.14
CA GLN A 867 19.72 36.07 4.82
C GLN A 867 18.64 36.42 3.80
N TYR A 868 19.07 37.02 2.69
CA TYR A 868 18.30 37.20 1.48
C TYR A 868 18.69 36.14 0.46
N PHE A 869 17.71 35.64 -0.28
CA PHE A 869 17.87 34.67 -1.36
C PHE A 869 17.47 35.36 -2.66
N ASP A 870 18.48 35.76 -3.45
CA ASP A 870 18.31 36.82 -4.44
C ASP A 870 17.93 36.28 -5.82
N ILE A 871 18.64 35.23 -6.25
CA ILE A 871 18.60 34.76 -7.64
C ILE A 871 18.50 33.24 -7.64
N TYR A 872 17.53 32.74 -8.40
CA TYR A 872 17.37 31.33 -8.72
C TYR A 872 17.46 31.13 -10.23
N ASP A 873 17.91 29.96 -10.67
CA ASP A 873 17.78 29.56 -12.07
C ASP A 873 16.36 29.05 -12.38
N SER A 874 16.10 28.76 -13.66
CA SER A 874 14.81 28.22 -14.11
C SER A 874 14.53 26.79 -13.61
N ARG A 875 15.47 26.13 -12.94
CA ARG A 875 15.34 24.76 -12.40
C ARG A 875 15.12 24.75 -10.89
N GLY A 876 15.09 25.91 -10.24
CA GLY A 876 14.94 26.01 -8.80
C GLY A 876 16.24 26.09 -8.01
N ASN A 877 17.41 26.09 -8.68
CA ASN A 877 18.70 26.16 -8.00
C ASN A 877 18.97 27.59 -7.51
N LEU A 878 19.43 27.73 -6.28
CA LEU A 878 19.85 29.01 -5.71
C LEU A 878 21.20 29.43 -6.31
N LEU A 879 21.24 30.54 -7.04
CA LEU A 879 22.45 31.06 -7.67
C LEU A 879 23.15 32.13 -6.81
N GLN A 880 22.39 32.89 -6.03
CA GLN A 880 22.93 33.94 -5.17
C GLN A 880 22.10 34.15 -3.92
N LYS A 881 22.79 34.35 -2.80
CA LYS A 881 22.21 34.82 -1.53
C LYS A 881 23.14 35.84 -0.88
N HIS A 882 22.64 36.72 -0.03
CA HIS A 882 23.48 37.61 0.79
C HIS A 882 22.99 37.77 2.22
N THR A 883 23.92 37.99 3.15
CA THR A 883 23.57 38.31 4.54
C THR A 883 23.09 39.76 4.65
N ASN A 884 22.46 40.13 5.76
CA ASN A 884 22.03 41.51 6.00
C ASN A 884 23.18 42.53 5.93
N ASP A 885 24.41 42.10 6.22
CA ASP A 885 25.63 42.92 6.13
C ASP A 885 26.17 43.06 4.68
N GLY A 886 25.46 42.51 3.68
CA GLY A 886 25.82 42.62 2.26
C GLY A 886 26.89 41.62 1.80
N ILE A 887 27.16 40.55 2.57
CA ILE A 887 28.12 39.51 2.18
C ILE A 887 27.43 38.55 1.22
N TYR A 888 27.79 38.63 -0.06
CA TYR A 888 27.25 37.78 -1.12
C TYR A 888 27.90 36.40 -1.13
N THR A 889 27.08 35.37 -1.29
CA THR A 889 27.50 34.01 -1.64
C THR A 889 26.87 33.64 -2.98
N THR A 890 27.70 33.42 -3.98
CA THR A 890 27.29 33.01 -5.33
C THR A 890 27.62 31.54 -5.57
N GLN A 891 26.70 30.81 -6.20
CA GLN A 891 26.84 29.40 -6.55
C GLN A 891 26.71 29.23 -8.07
N LEU A 892 27.65 28.49 -8.67
CA LEU A 892 27.59 28.09 -10.08
C LEU A 892 27.36 26.60 -10.19
N TYR A 893 26.47 26.22 -11.09
CA TYR A 893 26.10 24.83 -11.33
C TYR A 893 26.64 24.36 -12.68
N GLY A 894 27.31 23.20 -12.71
CA GLY A 894 27.79 22.54 -13.93
C GLY A 894 27.07 21.23 -14.20
N TYR A 895 27.51 20.48 -15.22
CA TYR A 895 26.90 19.20 -15.62
C TYR A 895 25.43 19.35 -16.01
N ASN A 896 25.14 20.27 -16.94
CA ASN A 896 23.77 20.68 -17.27
C ASN A 896 23.02 21.15 -16.02
N GLY A 897 23.69 21.96 -15.19
CA GLY A 897 23.18 22.54 -13.93
C GLY A 897 22.73 21.54 -12.86
N LYS A 898 23.36 20.36 -12.82
CA LYS A 898 23.06 19.27 -11.87
C LYS A 898 23.82 19.40 -10.55
N TYR A 899 25.07 19.85 -10.59
CA TYR A 899 25.92 19.92 -9.39
C TYR A 899 26.48 21.32 -9.19
N ILE A 900 26.57 21.77 -7.94
CA ILE A 900 27.33 22.98 -7.58
C ILE A 900 28.81 22.68 -7.83
N VAL A 901 29.39 23.41 -8.79
CA VAL A 901 30.80 23.28 -9.17
C VAL A 901 31.66 24.44 -8.70
N ALA A 902 31.05 25.57 -8.34
CA ALA A 902 31.73 26.69 -7.69
C ALA A 902 30.84 27.35 -6.63
N THR A 903 31.45 27.77 -5.52
CA THR A 903 30.87 28.66 -4.52
C THR A 903 31.85 29.80 -4.28
N LEU A 904 31.38 31.04 -4.39
CA LEU A 904 32.18 32.25 -4.32
C LEU A 904 31.63 33.15 -3.20
N GLU A 905 32.47 33.54 -2.26
CA GLU A 905 32.14 34.56 -1.25
C GLU A 905 32.58 35.96 -1.72
N ASN A 906 31.79 36.97 -1.38
CA ASN A 906 31.96 38.37 -1.78
C ASN A 906 31.96 38.62 -3.29
N VAL A 907 31.27 37.78 -4.06
CA VAL A 907 31.08 37.97 -5.51
C VAL A 907 29.58 37.95 -5.81
N GLN A 908 29.09 38.95 -6.54
CA GLN A 908 27.72 38.98 -7.06
C GLN A 908 27.63 38.19 -8.36
N TYR A 909 26.53 37.49 -8.59
CA TYR A 909 26.31 36.64 -9.76
C TYR A 909 26.43 37.42 -11.08
N ASN A 910 25.89 38.65 -11.12
CA ASN A 910 25.93 39.52 -12.30
C ASN A 910 27.34 40.01 -12.68
N SER A 911 28.32 39.92 -11.76
CA SER A 911 29.71 40.29 -12.02
C SER A 911 30.48 39.18 -12.75
N ILE A 912 29.93 37.97 -12.79
CA ILE A 912 30.51 36.83 -13.48
C ILE A 912 30.12 36.90 -14.96
N PRO A 913 31.09 36.86 -15.90
CA PRO A 913 30.80 36.87 -17.34
C PRO A 913 29.84 35.77 -17.76
N VAL A 914 28.78 36.13 -18.49
CA VAL A 914 27.71 35.21 -18.93
C VAL A 914 28.25 34.03 -19.74
N ASN A 915 29.32 34.22 -20.52
CA ASN A 915 29.98 33.15 -21.26
C ASN A 915 30.63 32.11 -20.34
N ILE A 916 31.25 32.51 -19.22
CA ILE A 916 31.82 31.59 -18.23
C ILE A 916 30.69 30.78 -17.59
N VAL A 917 29.62 31.46 -17.15
CA VAL A 917 28.43 30.83 -16.57
C VAL A 917 27.83 29.81 -17.54
N ASN A 918 27.55 30.20 -18.78
CA ASN A 918 26.95 29.32 -19.79
C ASN A 918 27.85 28.13 -20.15
N THR A 919 29.17 28.34 -20.20
CA THR A 919 30.13 27.27 -20.48
C THR A 919 30.19 26.28 -19.32
N ILE A 920 30.20 26.76 -18.07
CA ILE A 920 30.16 25.90 -16.90
C ILE A 920 28.84 25.11 -16.86
N GLN A 921 27.71 25.79 -17.04
CA GLN A 921 26.38 25.20 -16.89
C GLN A 921 26.10 24.10 -17.90
N ASN A 922 26.44 24.31 -19.17
CA ASN A 922 26.05 23.41 -20.28
C ASN A 922 27.12 22.36 -20.63
N ASN A 923 28.15 22.20 -19.79
CA ASN A 923 29.25 21.30 -20.08
C ASN A 923 29.44 20.27 -18.95
N SER A 924 29.80 19.05 -19.35
CA SER A 924 30.12 17.93 -18.46
C SER A 924 31.56 17.43 -18.65
N GLU A 925 32.30 18.00 -19.61
CA GLU A 925 33.69 17.64 -19.89
C GLU A 925 34.62 18.23 -18.85
N HIS A 926 35.39 17.34 -18.22
CA HIS A 926 36.26 17.69 -17.09
C HIS A 926 37.32 18.74 -17.45
N HIS A 927 37.92 18.63 -18.63
CA HIS A 927 38.92 19.58 -19.09
C HIS A 927 38.35 21.00 -19.24
N THR A 928 37.19 21.13 -19.88
CA THR A 928 36.52 22.42 -20.09
C THR A 928 36.10 23.05 -18.78
N LEU A 929 35.48 22.28 -17.89
CA LEU A 929 35.07 22.76 -16.56
C LEU A 929 36.28 23.19 -15.74
N SER A 930 37.35 22.39 -15.70
CA SER A 930 38.57 22.72 -14.96
C SER A 930 39.20 24.03 -15.44
N TYR A 931 39.22 24.25 -16.76
CA TYR A 931 39.74 25.49 -17.34
C TYR A 931 38.90 26.70 -16.94
N GLN A 932 37.56 26.62 -17.06
CA GLN A 932 36.67 27.72 -16.69
C GLN A 932 36.73 28.05 -15.19
N LEU A 933 36.80 27.03 -14.33
CA LEU A 933 36.94 27.21 -12.89
C LEU A 933 38.28 27.84 -12.49
N THR A 934 39.34 27.61 -13.28
CA THR A 934 40.64 28.26 -13.10
C THR A 934 40.58 29.74 -13.49
N LEU A 935 39.97 30.05 -14.65
CA LEU A 935 39.74 31.43 -15.07
C LEU A 935 38.92 32.22 -14.05
N LEU A 936 37.91 31.58 -13.46
CA LEU A 936 37.07 32.18 -12.43
C LEU A 936 37.90 32.61 -11.21
N ARG A 937 38.86 31.79 -10.75
CA ARG A 937 39.75 32.15 -9.64
C ARG A 937 40.72 33.28 -10.01
N GLN A 938 41.23 33.30 -11.24
CA GLN A 938 42.11 34.38 -11.71
C GLN A 938 41.36 35.71 -11.81
N GLN A 939 40.09 35.68 -12.19
CA GLN A 939 39.25 36.87 -12.29
C GLN A 939 38.91 37.48 -10.92
N PHE A 940 38.76 36.65 -9.88
CA PHE A 940 38.37 37.08 -8.53
C PHE A 940 39.42 36.66 -7.49
N PRO A 941 40.65 37.21 -7.53
CA PRO A 941 41.77 36.74 -6.71
C PRO A 941 41.61 37.03 -5.22
N ASN A 942 40.75 37.99 -4.85
CA ASN A 942 40.48 38.38 -3.46
C ASN A 942 39.26 37.67 -2.86
N SER A 943 38.59 36.82 -3.62
CA SER A 943 37.38 36.12 -3.19
C SER A 943 37.71 34.71 -2.72
N LYS A 944 37.02 34.24 -1.68
CA LYS A 944 37.11 32.84 -1.28
C LYS A 944 36.27 32.02 -2.23
N ILE A 945 36.95 31.22 -3.04
CA ILE A 945 36.32 30.38 -4.05
C ILE A 945 36.57 28.92 -3.68
N ARG A 946 35.50 28.14 -3.60
CA ARG A 946 35.56 26.69 -3.50
C ARG A 946 35.02 26.11 -4.80
N THR A 947 35.73 25.17 -5.39
CA THR A 947 35.30 24.52 -6.64
C THR A 947 35.29 23.02 -6.47
N THR A 948 34.29 22.33 -7.00
CA THR A 948 34.18 20.88 -6.94
C THR A 948 33.85 20.35 -8.32
N MET A 949 34.59 19.36 -8.79
CA MET A 949 34.23 18.60 -9.97
C MET A 949 33.75 17.22 -9.57
N TYR A 950 32.95 16.59 -10.42
CA TYR A 950 32.28 15.33 -10.13
C TYR A 950 32.62 14.31 -11.21
N LYS A 951 32.71 13.05 -10.79
CA LYS A 951 32.56 11.92 -11.69
C LYS A 951 31.07 11.62 -11.71
N ASP A 952 30.41 11.84 -12.85
CA ASP A 952 28.95 11.78 -12.90
C ASP A 952 28.44 10.41 -12.44
N PHE A 953 27.34 10.41 -11.69
CA PHE A 953 26.73 9.25 -11.00
C PHE A 953 27.60 8.56 -9.92
N ILE A 954 28.78 9.10 -9.59
CA ILE A 954 29.72 8.48 -8.64
C ILE A 954 29.93 9.36 -7.42
N GLY A 955 30.32 10.62 -7.62
CA GLY A 955 30.63 11.54 -6.52
C GLY A 955 31.65 12.59 -6.91
N LYS A 956 32.18 13.32 -5.92
CA LYS A 956 33.25 14.31 -6.13
C LYS A 956 34.45 13.64 -6.80
N LEU A 957 35.00 14.21 -7.86
CA LEU A 957 36.25 13.78 -8.48
C LEU A 957 37.43 14.53 -7.84
N ASN A 958 37.29 15.84 -7.70
CA ASN A 958 38.21 16.68 -6.95
C ASN A 958 37.48 17.89 -6.36
N GLU A 959 38.09 18.49 -5.36
CA GLU A 959 37.67 19.74 -4.76
C GLU A 959 38.89 20.63 -4.58
N VAL A 960 38.76 21.90 -4.95
CA VAL A 960 39.77 22.92 -4.68
C VAL A 960 39.18 23.85 -3.63
N ASP A 961 39.87 23.99 -2.50
CA ASP A 961 39.41 24.82 -1.39
C ASP A 961 39.63 26.32 -1.65
N GLU A 962 39.32 27.14 -0.64
CA GLU A 962 39.48 28.60 -0.68
C GLU A 962 40.94 29.07 -0.79
N LYS A 963 41.91 28.21 -0.47
CA LYS A 963 43.35 28.49 -0.54
C LYS A 963 43.98 27.99 -1.84
N GLY A 964 43.20 27.36 -2.73
CA GLY A 964 43.69 26.77 -3.97
C GLY A 964 44.27 25.36 -3.80
N ILE A 965 44.12 24.74 -2.62
CA ILE A 965 44.61 23.38 -2.37
C ILE A 965 43.62 22.40 -2.99
N THR A 966 44.13 21.51 -3.84
CA THR A 966 43.32 20.50 -4.54
C THR A 966 43.37 19.16 -3.81
N ASN A 967 42.18 18.65 -3.50
CA ASN A 967 41.97 17.31 -2.96
C ASN A 967 41.32 16.43 -4.01
N PHE A 968 41.86 15.24 -4.24
CA PHE A 968 41.35 14.25 -5.18
C PHE A 968 40.62 13.15 -4.43
N PHE A 969 39.50 12.69 -5.00
CA PHE A 969 38.63 11.68 -4.41
C PHE A 969 38.68 10.43 -5.29
N GLN A 970 39.15 9.33 -4.73
CA GLN A 970 39.29 8.05 -5.42
C GLN A 970 38.21 7.09 -4.94
N TYR A 971 37.64 6.34 -5.88
CA TYR A 971 36.56 5.40 -5.61
C TYR A 971 36.98 3.98 -5.97
N ASP A 972 36.42 3.01 -5.26
CA ASP A 972 36.53 1.60 -5.65
C ASP A 972 35.65 1.28 -6.88
N ILE A 973 35.71 0.02 -7.33
CA ILE A 973 34.91 -0.50 -8.45
C ILE A 973 33.39 -0.44 -8.22
N MET A 974 32.95 -0.06 -7.02
CA MET A 974 31.55 0.08 -6.64
C MET A 974 31.15 1.53 -6.43
N ASN A 975 32.00 2.49 -6.81
CA ASN A 975 31.74 3.91 -6.67
C ASN A 975 31.67 4.39 -5.21
N ARG A 976 32.34 3.71 -4.26
CA ARG A 976 32.49 4.19 -2.86
C ARG A 976 33.84 4.87 -2.65
N LEU A 977 33.86 5.95 -1.87
CA LEU A 977 35.04 6.77 -1.63
C LEU A 977 36.09 6.04 -0.78
N ILE A 978 37.21 5.62 -1.37
CA ILE A 978 38.27 4.88 -0.65
C ILE A 978 39.42 5.77 -0.19
N ARG A 979 39.66 6.90 -0.87
CA ARG A 979 40.82 7.74 -0.57
C ARG A 979 40.58 9.18 -0.97
N ILE A 980 41.07 10.08 -0.13
CA ILE A 980 41.23 11.51 -0.41
C ILE A 980 42.72 11.81 -0.35
N THR A 981 43.28 12.33 -1.44
CA THR A 981 44.71 12.71 -1.54
C THR A 981 44.85 14.19 -1.84
N ASP A 982 45.98 14.79 -1.49
CA ASP A 982 46.36 16.11 -1.99
C ASP A 982 47.00 16.04 -3.40
N VAL A 983 47.52 17.17 -3.87
CA VAL A 983 48.17 17.32 -5.18
C VAL A 983 49.46 16.52 -5.33
N ASP A 984 50.18 16.28 -4.24
CA ASP A 984 51.43 15.51 -4.22
C ASP A 984 51.15 13.99 -4.09
N GLY A 985 49.87 13.60 -4.10
CA GLY A 985 49.43 12.22 -3.92
C GLY A 985 49.52 11.74 -2.47
N LYS A 986 49.78 12.64 -1.51
CA LYS A 986 49.80 12.29 -0.10
C LYS A 986 48.37 12.06 0.37
N ILE A 987 48.19 10.97 1.12
CA ILE A 987 46.89 10.58 1.66
C ILE A 987 46.50 11.53 2.78
N LEU A 988 45.43 12.29 2.56
CA LEU A 988 44.82 13.13 3.60
C LEU A 988 43.83 12.33 4.44
N LYS A 989 43.08 11.46 3.77
CA LYS A 989 42.12 10.57 4.42
C LYS A 989 42.03 9.29 3.61
N GLU A 990 42.26 8.15 4.26
CA GLU A 990 42.00 6.85 3.67
C GLU A 990 40.82 6.22 4.37
N MET A 991 39.82 5.83 3.59
CA MET A 991 38.65 5.13 4.06
C MET A 991 38.90 3.67 3.74
N LYS A 992 39.54 2.99 4.69
CA LYS A 992 39.58 1.54 4.67
C LYS A 992 38.22 1.07 5.15
N TYR A 993 37.41 0.60 4.20
CA TYR A 993 36.23 -0.18 4.51
C TYR A 993 36.69 -1.53 5.05
N LYS A 994 37.13 -1.54 6.31
CA LYS A 994 37.35 -2.76 7.08
C LYS A 994 35.96 -3.31 7.39
N PHE A 995 35.60 -4.34 6.66
CA PHE A 995 34.61 -5.27 7.16
C PHE A 995 35.18 -5.90 8.42
N ALA A 996 34.36 -6.15 9.43
CA ALA A 996 34.80 -6.77 10.68
C ALA A 996 35.29 -8.19 10.38
N PHE A 997 36.57 -8.27 10.05
CA PHE A 997 37.40 -9.46 9.95
C PHE A 997 38.69 -9.08 10.66
N ASP A 998 38.64 -9.14 11.99
CA ASP A 998 39.73 -9.54 12.87
C ASP A 998 39.16 -9.73 14.28
#